data_AF-A0A6M6DVU1-F1
#
_entry.id   AF-A0A6M6DVU1-F1
#
_cell.length_a   1.000
_cell.length_b   1.000
_cell.length_c   1.000
_cell.angle_alpha   90.00
_cell.angle_beta   90.00
_cell.angle_gamma   90.00
#
_symmetry.space_group_name_H-M   'P 1'
#
loop_
_entity.id
_entity.type
_entity.pdbx_description
1 polymer ?
#
loop_
_entity_poly.entity_id
_entity_poly.type
_entity_poly.pdbx_seq_one_letter_code
_entity_poly.pdbx_strand_id
1 'polypeptide(L)'
;MLDKRSTAVLQVLLQAATFISVQELMKQFQVSRRTIYYDIEKINDWLCQQELEFVQYTYGKGFFLNDQVKDQVAKQISHVMPSAYLSVEDRQIYVALMCILRGGKIGTQQLMDETEVSRNTVLQDIKDLKNKWVKKGISLTYSYKDGYEVKGSESDIRNLLYIHITELLSQHQEELLKRVMKADYEYSMIYHWLVECEDKLGMAFTDKMLTQLAYMLTCCIQRIGGKRYVDALITRKDELEKTRQYKALQEIESVLGFDFPPHEKHYLATVLLSAKVNVVNQADSDDWMRSIVKEMVSRFQAYACVVFEDRNRLEQNLYIHLKTAYYRLLYNIHLPNPMLSAIQTKYQDIVELTKKALLPLENSLQTRINEDEISYFALHFGGWMKKQEGRQKQKRIVIVCANGIGTSRMLQYQLEQLLTDAELIGPMTVRDYEQFKETYDLVITTTPLKKRMNVMLVNPILTDDEKQRLIDLVEPASSQLTTQAIMGIIKQHANIQDEPALLANLKLVIQQSKKMVREDKKPMLHEVLQEPFLQLTDSADDWKSAVRLAAKPLLNYEYIEPSYVEAMIKSVEQLGPYIVIAPKVALPHARPEHGVNRVGMSMLRLKEPVYFSTEKQHGAQLIIVLAATDNETHLKALSQLSMMLSENDNIDKLIAMNTKQEMLALIEAYSN
;
A
#
# COMPACT_ATOMS: atom_id res chain seq x y z
N MET A 1 34.72 -20.69 10.99
CA MET A 1 34.22 -19.80 9.93
C MET A 1 32.79 -20.22 9.62
N LEU A 2 31.83 -19.28 9.61
CA LEU A 2 30.40 -19.59 9.45
C LEU A 2 30.08 -19.95 7.98
N ASP A 3 29.19 -20.92 7.78
CA ASP A 3 28.66 -21.24 6.45
C ASP A 3 27.43 -20.40 6.10
N LYS A 4 26.95 -20.50 4.85
CA LYS A 4 25.86 -19.70 4.30
C LYS A 4 24.59 -19.74 5.16
N ARG A 5 24.20 -20.91 5.65
CA ARG A 5 22.95 -21.06 6.40
C ARG A 5 23.11 -20.59 7.84
N SER A 6 24.24 -20.91 8.48
CA SER A 6 24.56 -20.43 9.83
C SER A 6 24.66 -18.90 9.87
N THR A 7 25.21 -18.27 8.82
CA THR A 7 25.30 -16.81 8.70
C THR A 7 23.91 -16.17 8.56
N ALA A 8 23.04 -16.74 7.74
CA ALA A 8 21.68 -16.24 7.56
C ALA A 8 20.84 -16.41 8.85
N VAL A 9 21.00 -17.53 9.56
CA VAL A 9 20.40 -17.74 10.89
C VAL A 9 20.90 -16.69 11.89
N LEU A 10 22.20 -16.37 11.90
CA LEU A 10 22.76 -15.33 12.75
C LEU A 10 22.19 -13.93 12.42
N GLN A 11 22.02 -13.58 11.14
CA GLN A 11 21.39 -12.32 10.74
C GLN A 11 19.95 -12.20 11.26
N VAL A 12 19.18 -13.27 11.18
CA VAL A 12 17.82 -13.32 11.74
C VAL A 12 17.84 -13.10 13.25
N LEU A 13 18.79 -13.70 13.97
CA LEU A 13 18.95 -13.49 15.41
C LEU A 13 19.41 -12.06 15.77
N LEU A 14 20.24 -11.42 14.93
CA LEU A 14 20.67 -10.02 15.12
C LEU A 14 19.51 -9.03 14.97
N GLN A 15 18.53 -9.35 14.12
CA GLN A 15 17.36 -8.52 13.89
C GLN A 15 16.20 -8.80 14.88
N ALA A 16 16.28 -9.90 15.61
CA ALA A 16 15.24 -10.34 16.53
C ALA A 16 15.14 -9.43 17.77
N ALA A 17 13.97 -8.81 17.99
CA ALA A 17 13.71 -8.06 19.22
C ALA A 17 13.43 -8.99 20.44
N THR A 18 12.98 -10.21 20.18
CA THR A 18 12.66 -11.22 21.20
C THR A 18 13.13 -12.60 20.75
N PHE A 19 12.91 -13.62 21.59
CA PHE A 19 13.15 -15.02 21.21
C PHE A 19 12.43 -15.38 19.90
N ILE A 20 13.13 -16.08 19.01
CA ILE A 20 12.58 -16.66 17.79
C ILE A 20 12.41 -18.16 18.00
N SER A 21 11.19 -18.65 17.74
CA SER A 21 10.88 -20.06 17.90
C SER A 21 11.64 -20.94 16.91
N VAL A 22 11.95 -22.18 17.31
CA VAL A 22 12.62 -23.14 16.42
C VAL A 22 11.76 -23.47 15.19
N GLN A 23 10.42 -23.48 15.34
CA GLN A 23 9.49 -23.72 14.23
C GLN A 23 9.55 -22.59 13.19
N GLU A 24 9.71 -21.35 13.63
CA GLU A 24 9.80 -20.19 12.75
C GLU A 24 11.09 -20.20 11.93
N LEU A 25 12.23 -20.51 12.57
CA LEU A 25 13.49 -20.72 11.85
C LEU A 25 13.42 -21.91 10.87
N MET A 26 12.81 -23.03 11.27
CA MET A 26 12.62 -24.17 10.36
C MET A 26 11.79 -23.80 9.12
N LYS A 27 10.70 -23.01 9.31
CA LYS A 27 9.83 -22.56 8.21
C LYS A 27 10.55 -21.56 7.31
N GLN A 28 11.25 -20.60 7.90
CA GLN A 28 11.95 -19.54 7.17
C GLN A 28 13.10 -20.10 6.31
N PHE A 29 13.88 -21.04 6.86
CA PHE A 29 15.03 -21.61 6.16
C PHE A 29 14.73 -22.93 5.43
N GLN A 30 13.49 -23.43 5.53
CA GLN A 30 13.04 -24.70 4.94
C GLN A 30 13.94 -25.90 5.31
N VAL A 31 14.35 -25.97 6.58
CA VAL A 31 15.23 -27.03 7.09
C VAL A 31 14.65 -27.75 8.30
N SER A 32 15.18 -28.93 8.60
CA SER A 32 14.75 -29.72 9.75
C SER A 32 15.21 -29.09 11.07
N ARG A 33 14.51 -29.44 12.17
CA ARG A 33 14.87 -29.01 13.53
C ARG A 33 16.36 -29.27 13.83
N ARG A 34 16.83 -30.49 13.54
CA ARG A 34 18.22 -30.90 13.75
C ARG A 34 19.22 -29.97 13.04
N THR A 35 18.86 -29.47 11.87
CA THR A 35 19.68 -28.58 11.06
C THR A 35 19.83 -27.20 11.72
N ILE A 36 18.73 -26.63 12.24
CA ILE A 36 18.76 -25.35 12.96
C ILE A 36 19.67 -25.44 14.20
N TYR A 37 19.57 -26.51 14.99
CA TYR A 37 20.45 -26.67 16.15
C TYR A 37 21.93 -26.76 15.77
N TYR A 38 22.25 -27.43 14.65
CA TYR A 38 23.62 -27.51 14.13
C TYR A 38 24.14 -26.15 13.62
N ASP A 39 23.27 -25.35 12.99
CA ASP A 39 23.62 -23.99 12.57
C ASP A 39 23.86 -23.08 13.80
N ILE A 40 23.07 -23.22 14.87
CA ILE A 40 23.26 -22.50 16.15
C ILE A 40 24.56 -22.92 16.85
N GLU A 41 24.93 -24.20 16.80
CA GLU A 41 26.20 -24.69 17.34
C GLU A 41 27.39 -24.03 16.63
N LYS A 42 27.36 -23.98 15.29
CA LYS A 42 28.37 -23.25 14.50
C LYS A 42 28.43 -21.76 14.80
N ILE A 43 27.27 -21.14 15.04
CA ILE A 43 27.19 -19.73 15.47
C ILE A 43 27.87 -19.55 16.82
N ASN A 44 27.60 -20.42 17.80
CA ASN A 44 28.23 -20.35 19.11
C ASN A 44 29.74 -20.59 19.04
N ASP A 45 30.21 -21.52 18.20
CA ASP A 45 31.64 -21.73 17.96
C ASP A 45 32.32 -20.46 17.43
N TRP A 46 31.65 -19.74 16.52
CA TRP A 46 32.17 -18.48 15.99
C TRP A 46 32.12 -17.35 17.03
N LEU A 47 31.03 -17.22 17.80
CA LEU A 47 30.93 -16.24 18.90
C LEU A 47 32.02 -16.47 19.95
N CYS A 48 32.30 -17.74 20.28
CA CYS A 48 33.39 -18.13 21.18
C CYS A 48 34.75 -17.63 20.68
N GLN A 49 35.03 -17.76 19.38
CA GLN A 49 36.27 -17.27 18.76
C GLN A 49 36.41 -15.74 18.80
N GLN A 50 35.30 -15.01 18.97
CA GLN A 50 35.27 -13.55 19.11
C GLN A 50 35.18 -13.08 20.57
N GLU A 51 35.27 -13.99 21.54
CA GLU A 51 35.11 -13.71 22.98
C GLU A 51 33.72 -13.14 23.34
N LEU A 52 32.67 -13.58 22.63
CA LEU A 52 31.28 -13.13 22.80
C LEU A 52 30.39 -14.18 23.46
N GLU A 53 29.32 -13.76 24.16
CA GLU A 53 28.35 -14.70 24.75
C GLU A 53 27.57 -15.47 23.69
N PHE A 54 27.15 -16.68 24.06
CA PHE A 54 26.44 -17.60 23.17
C PHE A 54 24.97 -17.20 22.98
N VAL A 55 24.37 -17.74 21.92
CA VAL A 55 22.93 -17.67 21.69
C VAL A 55 22.20 -18.36 22.85
N GLN A 56 21.29 -17.64 23.50
CA GLN A 56 20.45 -18.15 24.57
C GLN A 56 19.32 -19.01 24.01
N TYR A 57 19.01 -20.10 24.70
CA TYR A 57 17.87 -20.96 24.37
C TYR A 57 16.92 -21.07 25.56
N THR A 58 15.62 -20.85 25.32
CA THR A 58 14.56 -21.05 26.33
C THR A 58 13.48 -21.98 25.78
N TYR A 59 13.17 -23.05 26.53
CA TYR A 59 12.15 -24.02 26.15
C TYR A 59 10.79 -23.34 25.90
N GLY A 60 10.17 -23.62 24.76
CA GLY A 60 8.91 -23.01 24.33
C GLY A 60 9.03 -21.61 23.70
N LYS A 61 10.11 -20.87 23.95
CA LYS A 61 10.35 -19.52 23.35
C LYS A 61 11.33 -19.56 22.17
N GLY A 62 12.34 -20.43 22.21
CA GLY A 62 13.33 -20.61 21.15
C GLY A 62 14.66 -19.92 21.42
N PHE A 63 15.27 -19.32 20.40
CA PHE A 63 16.63 -18.76 20.44
C PHE A 63 16.63 -17.23 20.53
N PHE A 64 17.56 -16.66 21.29
CA PHE A 64 17.75 -15.21 21.40
C PHE A 64 19.23 -14.87 21.56
N LEU A 65 19.68 -13.82 20.87
CA LEU A 65 21.01 -13.26 21.08
C LEU A 65 20.89 -11.98 21.93
N ASN A 66 21.70 -11.88 22.98
CA ASN A 66 21.70 -10.74 23.91
C ASN A 66 21.99 -9.43 23.15
N ASP A 67 21.27 -8.35 23.46
CA ASP A 67 21.40 -7.07 22.77
C ASP A 67 22.82 -6.47 22.87
N GLN A 68 23.51 -6.67 23.99
CA GLN A 68 24.91 -6.25 24.13
C GLN A 68 25.85 -6.98 23.13
N VAL A 69 25.56 -8.26 22.87
CA VAL A 69 26.30 -9.07 21.91
C VAL A 69 25.93 -8.69 20.48
N LYS A 70 24.65 -8.40 20.20
CA LYS A 70 24.19 -7.98 18.86
C LYS A 70 24.95 -6.77 18.34
N ASP A 71 25.15 -5.76 19.18
CA ASP A 71 25.87 -4.54 18.79
C ASP A 71 27.36 -4.78 18.51
N GLN A 72 27.98 -5.71 19.23
CA GLN A 72 29.39 -6.10 19.03
C GLN A 72 29.54 -6.96 17.77
N VAL A 73 28.66 -7.95 17.58
CA VAL A 73 28.61 -8.77 16.37
C VAL A 73 28.36 -7.92 15.14
N ALA A 74 27.42 -6.97 15.17
CA ALA A 74 27.12 -6.10 14.02
C ALA A 74 28.34 -5.27 13.55
N LYS A 75 29.17 -4.80 14.49
CA LYS A 75 30.42 -4.08 14.19
C LYS A 75 31.47 -4.99 13.56
N GLN A 76 31.61 -6.23 14.06
CA GLN A 76 32.61 -7.18 13.57
C GLN A 76 32.20 -7.86 12.25
N ILE A 77 30.91 -8.17 12.07
CA ILE A 77 30.37 -8.76 10.83
C ILE A 77 30.60 -7.85 9.62
N SER A 78 30.67 -6.52 9.83
CA SER A 78 30.96 -5.56 8.77
C SER A 78 32.39 -5.62 8.23
N HIS A 79 33.35 -6.10 9.03
CA HIS A 79 34.77 -6.19 8.66
C HIS A 79 35.22 -7.60 8.25
N VAL A 80 34.46 -8.64 8.61
CA VAL A 80 34.81 -10.06 8.40
C VAL A 80 34.13 -10.66 7.16
N MET A 81 33.25 -9.93 6.49
CA MET A 81 32.54 -10.43 5.31
C MET A 81 33.20 -9.94 4.01
N PRO A 82 33.94 -10.80 3.28
CA PRO A 82 33.93 -10.70 1.82
C PRO A 82 32.48 -10.86 1.34
N SER A 83 32.20 -10.36 0.15
CA SER A 83 30.91 -10.44 -0.56
C SER A 83 30.37 -11.84 -0.86
N ALA A 84 30.74 -12.86 -0.09
CA ALA A 84 30.92 -14.21 -0.60
C ALA A 84 29.66 -15.03 -0.87
N TYR A 85 28.45 -14.60 -0.46
CA TYR A 85 27.23 -15.34 -0.83
C TYR A 85 26.00 -14.46 -1.08
N LEU A 86 25.89 -13.97 -2.32
CA LEU A 86 24.68 -13.38 -2.87
C LEU A 86 23.54 -14.43 -2.94
N SER A 87 22.30 -14.03 -2.64
CA SER A 87 21.11 -14.82 -2.97
C SER A 87 21.03 -15.07 -4.49
N VAL A 88 20.20 -16.01 -4.96
CA VAL A 88 20.08 -16.21 -6.41
C VAL A 88 19.52 -14.96 -7.07
N GLU A 89 18.54 -14.35 -6.42
CA GLU A 89 17.89 -13.12 -6.83
C GLU A 89 18.86 -11.93 -6.84
N ASP A 90 19.54 -11.64 -5.72
CA ASP A 90 20.51 -10.54 -5.62
C ASP A 90 21.67 -10.72 -6.61
N ARG A 91 22.14 -11.95 -6.79
CA ARG A 91 23.20 -12.26 -7.76
C ARG A 91 22.74 -11.98 -9.18
N GLN A 92 21.53 -12.41 -9.54
CA GLN A 92 20.97 -12.13 -10.87
C GLN A 92 20.82 -10.63 -11.12
N ILE A 93 20.37 -9.88 -10.10
CA ILE A 93 20.26 -8.42 -10.19
C ILE A 93 21.66 -7.78 -10.33
N TYR A 94 22.63 -8.22 -9.53
CA TYR A 94 24.01 -7.74 -9.60
C TYR A 94 24.65 -8.00 -10.97
N VAL A 95 24.49 -9.22 -11.52
CA VAL A 95 24.93 -9.57 -12.89
C VAL A 95 24.24 -8.70 -13.94
N ALA A 96 22.92 -8.49 -13.81
CA ALA A 96 22.16 -7.62 -14.70
C ALA A 96 22.70 -6.20 -14.72
N LEU A 97 22.89 -5.57 -13.56
CA LEU A 97 23.42 -4.21 -13.44
C LEU A 97 24.85 -4.11 -14.02
N MET A 98 25.69 -5.12 -13.78
CA MET A 98 27.04 -5.19 -14.35
C MET A 98 27.01 -5.23 -15.89
N CYS A 99 26.12 -6.03 -16.48
CA CYS A 99 25.94 -6.08 -17.94
C CYS A 99 25.41 -4.76 -18.51
N ILE A 100 24.47 -4.09 -17.82
CA ILE A 100 23.87 -2.84 -18.29
C ILE A 100 24.85 -1.67 -18.22
N LEU A 101 25.56 -1.52 -17.10
CA LEU A 101 26.44 -0.37 -16.87
C LEU A 101 27.79 -0.52 -17.59
N ARG A 102 28.43 -1.69 -17.49
CA ARG A 102 29.76 -1.93 -18.07
C ARG A 102 29.74 -2.40 -19.52
N GLY A 103 28.58 -2.39 -20.18
CA GLY A 103 28.28 -3.07 -21.45
C GLY A 103 29.43 -3.05 -22.47
N GLY A 104 29.67 -4.19 -23.11
CA GLY A 104 30.73 -4.31 -24.11
C GLY A 104 32.14 -4.57 -23.53
N LYS A 105 32.28 -4.74 -22.20
CA LYS A 105 33.59 -5.02 -21.57
C LYS A 105 33.58 -6.13 -20.52
N ILE A 106 32.45 -6.85 -20.35
CA ILE A 106 32.31 -7.84 -19.27
C ILE A 106 32.23 -9.27 -19.80
N GLY A 107 33.23 -10.09 -19.46
CA GLY A 107 33.29 -11.51 -19.82
C GLY A 107 32.76 -12.42 -18.72
N THR A 108 32.53 -13.71 -19.04
CA THR A 108 32.10 -14.71 -18.05
C THR A 108 33.09 -14.84 -16.89
N GLN A 109 34.40 -14.74 -17.14
CA GLN A 109 35.41 -14.81 -16.08
C GLN A 109 35.26 -13.66 -15.08
N GLN A 110 35.10 -12.42 -15.54
CA GLN A 110 34.89 -11.29 -14.65
C GLN A 110 33.59 -11.41 -13.85
N LEU A 111 32.53 -11.95 -14.45
CA LEU A 111 31.30 -12.22 -13.70
C LEU A 111 31.53 -13.28 -12.60
N MET A 112 32.31 -14.33 -12.88
CA MET A 112 32.69 -15.33 -11.87
C MET A 112 33.51 -14.69 -10.74
N ASP A 113 34.49 -13.85 -11.08
CA ASP A 113 35.34 -13.19 -10.09
C ASP A 113 34.54 -12.20 -9.23
N GLU A 114 33.62 -11.46 -9.84
CA GLU A 114 32.79 -10.47 -9.14
C GLU A 114 31.66 -11.10 -8.31
N THR A 115 31.22 -12.32 -8.64
CA THR A 115 30.14 -13.00 -7.90
C THR A 115 30.62 -14.17 -7.04
N GLU A 116 31.89 -14.56 -7.17
CA GLU A 116 32.52 -15.70 -6.49
C GLU A 116 31.80 -17.04 -6.72
N VAL A 117 31.16 -17.22 -7.88
CA VAL A 117 30.45 -18.47 -8.25
C VAL A 117 31.08 -19.19 -9.43
N SER A 118 30.71 -20.46 -9.60
CA SER A 118 31.17 -21.28 -10.72
C SER A 118 30.71 -20.75 -12.08
N ARG A 119 31.45 -21.10 -13.13
CA ARG A 119 31.08 -20.79 -14.52
C ARG A 119 29.66 -21.23 -14.87
N ASN A 120 29.27 -22.42 -14.45
CA ASN A 120 27.95 -22.97 -14.74
C ASN A 120 26.83 -22.16 -14.07
N THR A 121 27.08 -21.67 -12.86
CA THR A 121 26.14 -20.80 -12.13
C THR A 121 25.95 -19.47 -12.88
N VAL A 122 27.04 -18.81 -13.29
CA VAL A 122 26.95 -17.57 -14.09
C VAL A 122 26.20 -17.80 -15.39
N LEU A 123 26.49 -18.89 -16.11
CA LEU A 123 25.80 -19.20 -17.37
C LEU A 123 24.30 -19.46 -17.17
N GLN A 124 23.92 -20.07 -16.05
CA GLN A 124 22.52 -20.27 -15.68
C GLN A 124 21.84 -18.94 -15.36
N ASP A 125 22.47 -18.06 -14.58
CA ASP A 125 21.93 -16.73 -14.28
C ASP A 125 21.74 -15.90 -15.57
N ILE A 126 22.71 -15.93 -16.48
CA ILE A 126 22.62 -15.27 -17.80
C ILE A 126 21.47 -15.84 -18.63
N LYS A 127 21.26 -17.16 -18.61
CA LYS A 127 20.15 -17.81 -19.31
C LYS A 127 18.80 -17.36 -18.74
N ASP A 128 18.68 -17.27 -17.43
CA ASP A 128 17.46 -16.82 -16.76
C ASP A 128 17.18 -15.34 -17.04
N LEU A 129 18.22 -14.50 -17.03
CA LEU A 129 18.12 -13.09 -17.44
C LEU A 129 17.64 -12.95 -18.89
N LYS A 130 18.22 -13.71 -19.84
CA LYS A 130 17.77 -13.72 -21.25
C LYS A 130 16.27 -14.05 -21.36
N ASN A 131 15.81 -15.08 -20.66
CA ASN A 131 14.41 -15.49 -20.68
C ASN A 131 13.47 -14.41 -20.11
N LYS A 132 13.90 -13.72 -19.04
CA LYS A 132 13.14 -12.62 -18.43
C LYS A 132 13.08 -11.39 -19.34
N TRP A 133 14.18 -11.04 -20.00
CA TRP A 133 14.31 -9.79 -20.76
C TRP A 133 13.71 -9.85 -22.16
N VAL A 134 13.67 -11.02 -22.81
CA VAL A 134 13.07 -11.18 -24.14
C VAL A 134 11.60 -10.72 -24.15
N LYS A 135 10.85 -10.97 -23.07
CA LYS A 135 9.46 -10.51 -22.91
C LYS A 135 9.32 -8.98 -22.85
N LYS A 136 10.40 -8.27 -22.57
CA LYS A 136 10.47 -6.80 -22.46
C LYS A 136 11.17 -6.16 -23.68
N GLY A 137 11.38 -6.91 -24.77
CA GLY A 137 12.08 -6.40 -25.95
C GLY A 137 13.58 -6.18 -25.76
N ILE A 138 14.17 -6.72 -24.67
CA ILE A 138 15.60 -6.56 -24.36
C ILE A 138 16.30 -7.90 -24.61
N SER A 139 17.45 -7.84 -25.27
CA SER A 139 18.29 -8.99 -25.57
C SER A 139 19.67 -8.85 -24.93
N LEU A 140 20.20 -9.97 -24.43
CA LEU A 140 21.55 -10.07 -23.88
C LEU A 140 22.38 -10.95 -24.81
N THR A 141 23.27 -10.33 -25.58
CA THR A 141 24.16 -11.00 -26.55
C THR A 141 25.57 -11.11 -26.01
N TYR A 142 26.36 -12.04 -26.53
CA TYR A 142 27.77 -12.19 -26.19
C TYR A 142 28.61 -12.10 -27.45
N SER A 143 29.66 -11.28 -27.43
CA SER A 143 30.70 -11.24 -28.47
C SER A 143 32.07 -11.53 -27.84
N TYR A 144 32.97 -12.17 -28.57
CA TYR A 144 34.33 -12.41 -28.07
C TYR A 144 35.15 -11.12 -27.90
N LYS A 145 34.79 -10.07 -28.65
CA LYS A 145 35.48 -8.78 -28.65
C LYS A 145 35.01 -7.87 -27.52
N ASP A 146 33.72 -7.94 -27.19
CA ASP A 146 33.04 -6.98 -26.33
C ASP A 146 32.32 -7.69 -25.14
N GLY A 147 32.49 -8.99 -24.95
CA GLY A 147 31.82 -9.73 -23.88
C GLY A 147 30.29 -9.64 -23.96
N TYR A 148 29.62 -9.52 -22.81
CA TYR A 148 28.17 -9.38 -22.75
C TYR A 148 27.72 -7.95 -23.09
N GLU A 149 26.71 -7.87 -23.96
CA GLU A 149 26.10 -6.64 -24.45
C GLU A 149 24.58 -6.70 -24.31
N VAL A 150 23.99 -5.64 -23.76
CA VAL A 150 22.54 -5.47 -23.64
C VAL A 150 22.03 -4.61 -24.78
N LYS A 151 21.07 -5.13 -25.56
CA LYS A 151 20.42 -4.41 -26.67
C LYS A 151 18.91 -4.32 -26.45
N GLY A 152 18.36 -3.14 -26.69
CA GLY A 152 16.95 -2.79 -26.51
C GLY A 152 16.80 -1.27 -26.62
N SER A 153 15.58 -0.74 -26.49
CA SER A 153 15.42 0.71 -26.36
C SER A 153 16.09 1.18 -25.06
N GLU A 154 16.72 2.35 -25.07
CA GLU A 154 17.38 2.87 -23.87
C GLU A 154 16.36 3.10 -22.74
N SER A 155 15.14 3.52 -23.09
CA SER A 155 14.03 3.69 -22.15
C SER A 155 13.71 2.39 -21.41
N ASP A 156 13.63 1.25 -22.13
CA ASP A 156 13.37 -0.05 -21.50
C ASP A 156 14.55 -0.52 -20.64
N ILE A 157 15.79 -0.26 -21.07
CA ILE A 157 17.00 -0.57 -20.29
C ILE A 157 17.04 0.26 -19.00
N ARG A 158 16.70 1.55 -19.06
CA ARG A 158 16.63 2.41 -17.88
C ARG A 158 15.48 2.04 -16.95
N ASN A 159 14.38 1.55 -17.50
CA ASN A 159 13.31 0.97 -16.69
C ASN A 159 13.79 -0.30 -15.93
N LEU A 160 14.63 -1.14 -16.55
CA LEU A 160 15.27 -2.25 -15.81
C LEU A 160 16.19 -1.76 -14.70
N LEU A 161 16.98 -0.70 -14.94
CA LEU A 161 17.80 -0.08 -13.89
C LEU A 161 16.94 0.37 -12.72
N TYR A 162 15.82 1.04 -13.00
CA TYR A 162 14.87 1.47 -12.00
C TYR A 162 14.32 0.33 -11.14
N ILE A 163 13.87 -0.75 -11.78
CA ILE A 163 13.34 -1.93 -11.09
C ILE A 163 14.41 -2.55 -10.19
N HIS A 164 15.60 -2.81 -10.73
CA HIS A 164 16.68 -3.47 -10.00
C HIS A 164 17.25 -2.63 -8.86
N ILE A 165 17.38 -1.31 -9.03
CA ILE A 165 17.75 -0.41 -7.94
C ILE A 165 16.68 -0.43 -6.84
N THR A 166 15.39 -0.40 -7.21
CA THR A 166 14.28 -0.49 -6.25
C THR A 166 14.33 -1.80 -5.46
N GLU A 167 14.57 -2.92 -6.16
CA GLU A 167 14.66 -4.25 -5.56
C GLU A 167 15.79 -4.31 -4.53
N LEU A 168 17.02 -3.93 -4.91
CA LEU A 168 18.18 -3.96 -4.00
C LEU A 168 18.00 -3.04 -2.80
N LEU A 169 17.50 -1.81 -3.01
CA LEU A 169 17.23 -0.88 -1.90
C LEU A 169 16.14 -1.42 -0.96
N SER A 170 15.12 -2.10 -1.48
CA SER A 170 14.07 -2.69 -0.64
C SER A 170 14.57 -3.90 0.16
N GLN A 171 15.58 -4.61 -0.33
CA GLN A 171 16.24 -5.73 0.34
C GLN A 171 17.43 -5.31 1.21
N HIS A 172 17.63 -4.00 1.41
CA HIS A 172 18.76 -3.43 2.16
C HIS A 172 20.15 -3.82 1.61
N GLN A 173 20.26 -4.03 0.30
CA GLN A 173 21.48 -4.43 -0.42
C GLN A 173 22.18 -3.24 -1.10
N GLU A 174 22.25 -2.09 -0.43
CA GLU A 174 22.85 -0.85 -0.97
C GLU A 174 24.33 -1.03 -1.35
N GLU A 175 25.08 -1.86 -0.61
CA GLU A 175 26.49 -2.15 -0.88
C GLU A 175 26.72 -2.79 -2.25
N LEU A 176 25.75 -3.55 -2.76
CA LEU A 176 25.82 -4.11 -4.12
C LEU A 176 25.75 -3.01 -5.18
N LEU A 177 24.93 -1.98 -4.97
CA LEU A 177 24.83 -0.84 -5.87
C LEU A 177 26.16 -0.06 -5.92
N LYS A 178 26.73 0.24 -4.75
CA LYS A 178 28.05 0.90 -4.64
C LYS A 178 29.12 0.10 -5.39
N ARG A 179 29.14 -1.22 -5.18
CA ARG A 179 30.10 -2.13 -5.82
C ARG A 179 29.97 -2.18 -7.34
N VAL A 180 28.76 -2.25 -7.89
CA VAL A 180 28.57 -2.26 -9.35
C VAL A 180 29.02 -0.93 -9.95
N MET A 181 28.55 0.16 -9.36
CA MET A 181 28.65 1.50 -9.93
C MET A 181 30.05 2.09 -9.84
N LYS A 182 30.79 1.79 -8.76
CA LYS A 182 32.14 2.33 -8.50
C LYS A 182 32.22 3.85 -8.70
N ALA A 183 31.21 4.57 -8.20
CA ALA A 183 31.00 5.99 -8.42
C ALA A 183 30.52 6.69 -7.13
N ASP A 184 31.18 6.40 -6.02
CA ASP A 184 30.80 6.90 -4.69
C ASP A 184 30.87 8.44 -4.61
N TYR A 185 31.80 9.05 -5.35
CA TYR A 185 31.96 10.49 -5.43
C TYR A 185 30.81 11.14 -6.20
N GLU A 186 30.50 10.65 -7.41
CA GLU A 186 29.40 11.15 -8.23
C GLU A 186 28.05 10.94 -7.54
N TYR A 187 27.83 9.75 -6.95
CA TYR A 187 26.65 9.47 -6.14
C TYR A 187 26.49 10.50 -5.01
N SER A 188 27.57 10.74 -4.25
CA SER A 188 27.55 11.69 -3.14
C SER A 188 27.23 13.09 -3.63
N MET A 189 27.85 13.56 -4.72
CA MET A 189 27.55 14.87 -5.31
C MET A 189 26.09 15.00 -5.73
N ILE A 190 25.56 14.00 -6.44
CA ILE A 190 24.17 13.98 -6.92
C ILE A 190 23.20 13.94 -5.75
N TYR A 191 23.50 13.16 -4.70
CA TYR A 191 22.69 13.10 -3.49
C TYR A 191 22.61 14.47 -2.81
N HIS A 192 23.74 15.15 -2.62
CA HIS A 192 23.76 16.51 -2.03
C HIS A 192 23.00 17.51 -2.91
N TRP A 193 23.20 17.46 -4.22
CA TRP A 193 22.47 18.30 -5.16
C TRP A 193 20.96 18.06 -5.10
N LEU A 194 20.50 16.81 -5.01
CA LEU A 194 19.08 16.48 -4.86
C LEU A 194 18.48 17.09 -3.58
N VAL A 195 19.23 17.05 -2.47
CA VAL A 195 18.82 17.66 -1.19
C VAL A 195 18.73 19.18 -1.32
N GLU A 196 19.74 19.83 -1.91
CA GLU A 196 19.71 21.29 -2.15
C GLU A 196 18.61 21.70 -3.14
N CYS A 197 18.22 20.80 -4.04
CA CYS A 197 17.16 21.06 -5.00
C CYS A 197 15.76 21.03 -4.39
N GLU A 198 15.55 20.42 -3.22
CA GLU A 198 14.23 20.35 -2.58
C GLU A 198 13.61 21.74 -2.41
N ASP A 199 14.39 22.69 -1.87
CA ASP A 199 13.94 24.07 -1.66
C ASP A 199 13.65 24.81 -2.97
N LYS A 200 14.51 24.62 -3.99
CA LYS A 200 14.38 25.26 -5.31
C LYS A 200 13.17 24.74 -6.07
N LEU A 201 12.97 23.43 -6.03
CA LEU A 201 11.84 22.75 -6.65
C LEU A 201 10.55 22.99 -5.86
N GLY A 202 10.66 23.42 -4.59
CA GLY A 202 9.52 23.59 -3.71
C GLY A 202 8.87 22.25 -3.39
N MET A 203 9.66 21.18 -3.26
CA MET A 203 9.15 19.84 -2.99
C MET A 203 10.10 19.11 -2.05
N ALA A 204 9.54 18.23 -1.22
CA ALA A 204 10.34 17.38 -0.33
C ALA A 204 10.20 15.92 -0.79
N PHE A 205 11.31 15.31 -1.18
CA PHE A 205 11.38 13.89 -1.52
C PHE A 205 11.28 13.04 -0.24
N THR A 206 10.92 11.76 -0.38
CA THR A 206 11.11 10.80 0.71
C THR A 206 12.58 10.38 0.80
N ASP A 207 13.06 9.97 1.97
CA ASP A 207 14.43 9.44 2.15
C ASP A 207 14.77 8.35 1.13
N LYS A 208 13.86 7.38 0.98
CA LYS A 208 14.01 6.28 0.03
C LYS A 208 14.07 6.78 -1.42
N MET A 209 13.27 7.79 -1.76
CA MET A 209 13.26 8.38 -3.10
C MET A 209 14.55 9.16 -3.38
N LEU A 210 15.11 9.88 -2.42
CA LEU A 210 16.41 10.56 -2.58
C LEU A 210 17.53 9.58 -2.91
N THR A 211 17.68 8.54 -2.10
CA THR A 211 18.69 7.49 -2.33
C THR A 211 18.47 6.82 -3.69
N GLN A 212 17.22 6.47 -4.01
CA GLN A 212 16.87 5.86 -5.28
C GLN A 212 17.18 6.77 -6.49
N LEU A 213 16.79 8.04 -6.43
CA LEU A 213 17.06 9.02 -7.49
C LEU A 213 18.55 9.25 -7.66
N ALA A 214 19.32 9.34 -6.57
CA ALA A 214 20.77 9.51 -6.64
C ALA A 214 21.43 8.34 -7.40
N TYR A 215 21.06 7.09 -7.05
CA TYR A 215 21.54 5.92 -7.79
C TYR A 215 21.07 5.91 -9.25
N MET A 216 19.81 6.21 -9.51
CA MET A 216 19.25 6.27 -10.86
C MET A 216 19.95 7.30 -11.76
N LEU A 217 20.14 8.51 -11.26
CA LEU A 217 20.81 9.60 -11.98
C LEU A 217 22.27 9.26 -12.24
N THR A 218 22.98 8.70 -11.25
CA THR A 218 24.37 8.25 -11.42
C THR A 218 24.47 7.20 -12.53
N CYS A 219 23.57 6.21 -12.55
CA CYS A 219 23.51 5.22 -13.62
C CYS A 219 23.20 5.84 -14.98
N CYS A 220 22.27 6.80 -15.06
CA CYS A 220 21.97 7.51 -16.30
C CYS A 220 23.19 8.30 -16.81
N ILE A 221 23.91 8.98 -15.92
CA ILE A 221 25.14 9.72 -16.25
C ILE A 221 26.21 8.77 -16.83
N GLN A 222 26.39 7.58 -16.24
CA GLN A 222 27.30 6.57 -16.79
C GLN A 222 26.88 6.08 -18.18
N ARG A 223 25.58 5.90 -18.42
CA ARG A 223 25.03 5.53 -19.75
C ARG A 223 25.27 6.63 -20.77
N ILE A 224 25.05 7.89 -20.41
CA ILE A 224 25.29 9.07 -21.24
C ILE A 224 26.78 9.18 -21.59
N GLY A 225 27.69 9.01 -20.62
CA GLY A 225 29.13 8.95 -20.87
C GLY A 225 29.55 7.82 -21.81
N GLY A 226 28.82 6.70 -21.79
CA GLY A 226 28.96 5.59 -22.74
C GLY A 226 28.30 5.82 -24.10
N LYS A 227 27.77 7.02 -24.37
CA LYS A 227 27.01 7.41 -25.58
C LYS A 227 25.76 6.55 -25.82
N ARG A 228 25.10 6.12 -24.74
CA ARG A 228 23.87 5.32 -24.79
C ARG A 228 22.69 6.20 -24.39
N TYR A 229 22.02 6.72 -25.41
CA TYR A 229 21.04 7.78 -25.24
C TYR A 229 19.60 7.30 -25.39
N VAL A 230 18.69 7.97 -24.70
CA VAL A 230 17.25 7.81 -24.90
C VAL A 230 16.81 8.38 -26.25
N ASP A 231 15.77 7.77 -26.81
CA ASP A 231 15.16 8.26 -28.04
C ASP A 231 14.52 9.64 -27.82
N ALA A 232 14.54 10.49 -28.84
CA ALA A 232 14.10 11.88 -28.75
C ALA A 232 12.56 12.07 -28.71
N LEU A 233 11.79 11.05 -28.34
CA LEU A 233 10.33 10.95 -28.53
C LEU A 233 9.48 11.56 -27.39
N ILE A 234 10.07 12.32 -26.47
CA ILE A 234 9.32 12.95 -25.39
C ILE A 234 8.32 13.97 -25.96
N THR A 235 7.05 13.80 -25.63
CA THR A 235 5.96 14.71 -26.00
C THR A 235 5.94 15.93 -25.08
N ARG A 236 5.36 17.05 -25.56
CA ARG A 236 5.20 18.31 -24.78
C ARG A 236 6.52 18.90 -24.22
N LYS A 237 7.58 18.91 -25.04
CA LYS A 237 8.91 19.43 -24.66
C LYS A 237 8.85 20.89 -24.17
N ASP A 238 8.09 21.75 -24.85
CA ASP A 238 7.99 23.17 -24.50
C ASP A 238 7.36 23.42 -23.12
N GLU A 239 6.46 22.53 -22.68
CA GLU A 239 5.89 22.58 -21.32
C GLU A 239 6.93 22.10 -20.31
N LEU A 240 7.61 21.00 -20.62
CA LEU A 240 8.65 20.41 -19.79
C LEU A 240 9.83 21.36 -19.53
N GLU A 241 10.28 22.08 -20.56
CA GLU A 241 11.40 23.04 -20.47
C GLU A 241 11.10 24.23 -19.55
N LYS A 242 9.82 24.55 -19.32
CA LYS A 242 9.40 25.62 -18.41
C LYS A 242 9.40 25.20 -16.95
N THR A 243 9.44 23.89 -16.67
CA THR A 243 9.39 23.35 -15.32
C THR A 243 10.64 23.69 -14.51
N ARG A 244 10.50 23.70 -13.18
CA ARG A 244 11.64 23.92 -12.27
C ARG A 244 12.64 22.78 -12.34
N GLN A 245 12.17 21.56 -12.58
CA GLN A 245 12.95 20.33 -12.69
C GLN A 245 13.91 20.40 -13.89
N TYR A 246 13.43 20.87 -15.04
CA TYR A 246 14.28 21.06 -16.21
C TYR A 246 15.37 22.12 -15.96
N LYS A 247 15.02 23.22 -15.28
CA LYS A 247 15.99 24.27 -14.90
C LYS A 247 17.02 23.77 -13.89
N ALA A 248 16.61 22.99 -12.89
CA ALA A 248 17.53 22.41 -11.90
C ALA A 248 18.59 21.52 -12.54
N LEU A 249 18.23 20.79 -13.61
CA LEU A 249 19.19 19.99 -14.38
C LEU A 249 20.23 20.83 -15.14
N GLN A 250 19.98 22.11 -15.42
CA GLN A 250 21.01 23.00 -15.98
C GLN A 250 22.09 23.35 -14.94
N GLU A 251 21.70 23.42 -13.66
CA GLU A 251 22.64 23.71 -12.58
C GLU A 251 23.55 22.51 -12.31
N ILE A 252 23.01 21.27 -12.34
CA ILE A 252 23.83 20.08 -12.10
C ILE A 252 24.84 19.83 -13.23
N GLU A 253 24.56 20.23 -14.47
CA GLU A 253 25.54 20.17 -15.58
C GLU A 253 26.82 20.94 -15.24
N SER A 254 26.66 22.12 -14.63
CA SER A 254 27.79 22.94 -14.19
C SER A 254 28.60 22.26 -13.08
N VAL A 255 27.91 21.57 -12.17
CA VAL A 255 28.53 20.82 -11.06
C VAL A 255 29.23 19.55 -11.55
N LEU A 256 28.66 18.86 -12.53
CA LEU A 256 29.21 17.64 -13.12
C LEU A 256 30.31 17.92 -14.17
N GLY A 257 30.41 19.16 -14.65
CA GLY A 257 31.39 19.55 -15.66
C GLY A 257 31.11 18.99 -17.06
N PHE A 258 29.86 18.62 -17.36
CA PHE A 258 29.45 18.20 -18.70
C PHE A 258 27.97 18.51 -18.97
N ASP A 259 27.67 18.83 -20.23
CA ASP A 259 26.31 19.12 -20.68
C ASP A 259 25.57 17.85 -21.12
N PHE A 260 24.33 17.70 -20.67
CA PHE A 260 23.43 16.67 -21.15
C PHE A 260 22.96 16.99 -22.57
N PRO A 261 22.93 16.00 -23.48
CA PRO A 261 22.19 16.13 -24.72
C PRO A 261 20.73 16.56 -24.43
N PRO A 262 20.09 17.40 -25.28
CA PRO A 262 18.75 17.92 -24.98
C PRO A 262 17.72 16.84 -24.65
N HIS A 263 17.69 15.74 -25.41
CA HIS A 263 16.79 14.61 -25.20
C HIS A 263 17.04 13.88 -23.87
N GLU A 264 18.28 13.83 -23.39
CA GLU A 264 18.62 13.31 -22.07
C GLU A 264 18.10 14.21 -20.96
N LYS A 265 18.27 15.52 -21.12
CA LYS A 265 17.75 16.50 -20.17
C LYS A 265 16.22 16.43 -20.06
N HIS A 266 15.54 16.30 -21.20
CA HIS A 266 14.08 16.06 -21.21
C HIS A 266 13.74 14.79 -20.41
N TYR A 267 14.43 13.67 -20.64
CA TYR A 267 14.18 12.43 -19.91
C TYR A 267 14.45 12.55 -18.40
N LEU A 268 15.58 13.13 -18.00
CA LEU A 268 15.91 13.32 -16.60
C LEU A 268 14.89 14.25 -15.92
N ALA A 269 14.37 15.24 -16.63
CA ALA A 269 13.32 16.13 -16.11
C ALA A 269 12.01 15.35 -15.84
N THR A 270 11.63 14.41 -16.71
CA THR A 270 10.45 13.57 -16.46
C THR A 270 10.65 12.66 -15.25
N VAL A 271 11.85 12.10 -15.06
CA VAL A 271 12.20 11.30 -13.87
C VAL A 271 12.02 12.12 -12.58
N LEU A 272 12.48 13.37 -12.54
CA LEU A 272 12.33 14.25 -11.38
C LEU A 272 10.87 14.66 -11.14
N LEU A 273 10.10 14.96 -12.19
CA LEU A 273 8.66 15.28 -12.08
C LEU A 273 7.82 14.11 -11.59
N SER A 274 8.21 12.89 -11.96
CA SER A 274 7.54 11.65 -11.59
C SER A 274 7.90 11.11 -10.21
N ALA A 275 8.94 11.67 -9.58
CA ALA A 275 9.42 11.27 -8.27
C ALA A 275 8.34 11.45 -7.19
N LYS A 276 8.31 10.52 -6.22
CA LYS A 276 7.40 10.60 -5.09
C LYS A 276 7.86 11.68 -4.12
N VAL A 277 6.92 12.53 -3.74
CA VAL A 277 7.15 13.63 -2.81
C VAL A 277 6.13 13.63 -1.69
N ASN A 278 6.55 14.19 -0.55
CA ASN A 278 5.69 14.44 0.60
C ASN A 278 5.10 15.85 0.57
N VAL A 279 5.77 16.80 -0.07
CA VAL A 279 5.32 18.19 -0.14
C VAL A 279 5.48 18.68 -1.57
N VAL A 280 4.50 19.44 -2.03
CA VAL A 280 4.56 20.22 -3.27
C VAL A 280 4.19 21.66 -2.90
N ASN A 281 4.96 22.62 -3.40
CA ASN A 281 4.68 24.02 -3.22
C ASN A 281 3.31 24.37 -3.82
N GLN A 282 2.45 24.97 -3.00
CA GLN A 282 1.10 25.33 -3.40
C GLN A 282 1.05 26.54 -4.35
N ALA A 283 2.18 27.24 -4.54
CA ALA A 283 2.30 28.42 -5.39
C ALA A 283 2.32 28.12 -6.90
N ASP A 284 2.44 26.86 -7.32
CA ASP A 284 2.26 26.50 -8.72
C ASP A 284 0.77 26.58 -9.09
N SER A 285 0.44 27.29 -10.18
CA SER A 285 -0.92 27.44 -10.71
C SER A 285 -1.38 26.14 -11.39
N ASP A 286 -1.64 25.12 -10.59
CA ASP A 286 -2.22 23.84 -11.03
C ASP A 286 -3.71 23.76 -10.67
N ASP A 287 -4.46 24.87 -10.86
CA ASP A 287 -5.87 24.96 -10.48
C ASP A 287 -6.73 23.90 -11.15
N TRP A 288 -6.38 23.52 -12.38
CA TRP A 288 -7.03 22.44 -13.11
C TRP A 288 -6.82 21.06 -12.45
N MET A 289 -5.61 20.75 -11.94
CA MET A 289 -5.37 19.50 -11.20
C MET A 289 -6.14 19.50 -9.88
N ARG A 290 -6.20 20.64 -9.18
CA ARG A 290 -7.01 20.77 -7.96
C ARG A 290 -8.50 20.56 -8.24
N SER A 291 -8.99 21.05 -9.39
CA SER A 291 -10.36 20.79 -9.83
C SER A 291 -10.60 19.30 -10.07
N ILE A 292 -9.67 18.59 -10.73
CA ILE A 292 -9.74 17.14 -10.92
C ILE A 292 -9.81 16.42 -9.57
N VAL A 293 -8.97 16.78 -8.59
CA VAL A 293 -9.00 16.18 -7.25
C VAL A 293 -10.34 16.40 -6.55
N LYS A 294 -10.87 17.63 -6.60
CA LYS A 294 -12.19 17.95 -6.01
C LYS A 294 -13.29 17.11 -6.63
N GLU A 295 -13.26 16.93 -7.94
CA GLU A 295 -14.21 16.08 -8.65
C GLU A 295 -14.03 14.60 -8.26
N MET A 296 -12.81 14.10 -8.22
CA MET A 296 -12.49 12.73 -7.77
C MET A 296 -13.01 12.45 -6.37
N VAL A 297 -12.78 13.35 -5.40
CA VAL A 297 -13.25 13.19 -4.02
C VAL A 297 -14.78 13.21 -3.96
N SER A 298 -15.41 14.12 -4.71
CA SER A 298 -16.88 14.22 -4.76
C SER A 298 -17.51 12.96 -5.35
N ARG A 299 -16.94 12.44 -6.45
CA ARG A 299 -17.34 11.17 -7.08
C ARG A 299 -17.14 10.00 -6.14
N PHE A 300 -16.00 9.91 -5.47
CA PHE A 300 -15.74 8.83 -4.52
C PHE A 300 -16.76 8.85 -3.37
N GLN A 301 -17.04 10.02 -2.78
CA GLN A 301 -18.07 10.15 -1.74
C GLN A 301 -19.45 9.72 -2.23
N ALA A 302 -19.82 10.10 -3.46
CA ALA A 302 -21.10 9.73 -4.06
C ALA A 302 -21.19 8.22 -4.34
N TYR A 303 -20.13 7.61 -4.87
CA TYR A 303 -20.13 6.18 -5.19
C TYR A 303 -19.96 5.28 -3.96
N ALA A 304 -19.22 5.72 -2.95
CA ALA A 304 -18.99 4.98 -1.71
C ALA A 304 -20.03 5.28 -0.64
N CYS A 305 -20.90 6.28 -0.85
CA CYS A 305 -21.85 6.79 0.14
C CYS A 305 -21.21 7.14 1.48
N VAL A 306 -20.08 7.84 1.42
CA VAL A 306 -19.32 8.27 2.61
C VAL A 306 -19.14 9.77 2.63
N VAL A 307 -18.88 10.30 3.82
CA VAL A 307 -18.50 11.70 4.00
C VAL A 307 -17.13 11.77 4.65
N PHE A 308 -16.19 12.42 3.98
CA PHE A 308 -14.88 12.69 4.56
C PHE A 308 -14.96 13.92 5.45
N GLU A 309 -14.73 13.75 6.75
CA GLU A 309 -14.73 14.84 7.73
C GLU A 309 -13.64 15.88 7.42
N ASP A 310 -12.42 15.41 7.14
CA ASP A 310 -11.27 16.26 6.78
C ASP A 310 -11.04 16.26 5.25
N ARG A 311 -12.06 16.71 4.52
CA ARG A 311 -12.05 16.76 3.06
C ARG A 311 -10.88 17.59 2.51
N ASN A 312 -10.60 18.75 3.10
CA ASN A 312 -9.54 19.64 2.62
C ASN A 312 -8.16 18.98 2.67
N ARG A 313 -7.85 18.26 3.75
CA ARG A 313 -6.57 17.55 3.87
C ARG A 313 -6.47 16.35 2.94
N LEU A 314 -7.57 15.63 2.74
CA LEU A 314 -7.63 14.55 1.73
C LEU A 314 -7.34 15.12 0.33
N GLU A 315 -8.01 16.21 -0.05
CA GLU A 315 -7.81 16.89 -1.34
C GLU A 315 -6.35 17.36 -1.50
N GLN A 316 -5.76 17.93 -0.45
CA GLN A 316 -4.35 18.35 -0.49
C GLN A 316 -3.40 17.16 -0.75
N ASN A 317 -3.61 16.02 -0.07
CA ASN A 317 -2.76 14.85 -0.22
C ASN A 317 -2.97 14.14 -1.55
N LEU A 318 -4.22 14.05 -2.02
CA LEU A 318 -4.52 13.57 -3.35
C LEU A 318 -3.90 14.45 -4.43
N TYR A 319 -3.88 15.78 -4.24
CA TYR A 319 -3.21 16.69 -5.18
C TYR A 319 -1.69 16.43 -5.24
N ILE A 320 -1.03 16.24 -4.10
CA ILE A 320 0.40 15.91 -4.05
C ILE A 320 0.67 14.62 -4.83
N HIS A 321 -0.12 13.57 -4.60
CA HIS A 321 0.04 12.31 -5.32
C HIS A 321 -0.29 12.45 -6.81
N LEU A 322 -1.42 13.09 -7.13
CA LEU A 322 -1.90 13.34 -8.49
C LEU A 322 -0.86 14.05 -9.32
N LYS A 323 -0.21 15.10 -8.79
CA LYS A 323 0.79 15.86 -9.56
C LYS A 323 1.92 14.95 -10.06
N THR A 324 2.42 14.07 -9.20
CA THR A 324 3.48 13.12 -9.59
C THR A 324 2.95 11.98 -10.47
N ALA A 325 1.74 11.48 -10.18
CA ALA A 325 1.07 10.43 -10.96
C ALA A 325 0.74 10.88 -12.38
N TYR A 326 0.33 12.13 -12.55
CA TYR A 326 0.03 12.73 -13.83
C TYR A 326 1.22 12.64 -14.77
N TYR A 327 2.42 13.03 -14.32
CA TYR A 327 3.62 12.94 -15.15
C TYR A 327 4.06 11.49 -15.38
N ARG A 328 3.86 10.59 -14.41
CA ARG A 328 4.10 9.15 -14.64
C ARG A 328 3.21 8.59 -15.73
N LEU A 329 1.91 8.91 -15.71
CA LEU A 329 0.95 8.47 -16.73
C LEU A 329 1.19 9.14 -18.08
N LEU A 330 1.44 10.44 -18.10
CA LEU A 330 1.70 11.22 -19.32
C LEU A 330 2.94 10.73 -20.09
N TYR A 331 4.01 10.40 -19.37
CA TYR A 331 5.27 9.92 -19.95
C TYR A 331 5.40 8.39 -19.95
N ASN A 332 4.33 7.66 -19.63
CA ASN A 332 4.29 6.20 -19.57
C ASN A 332 5.41 5.59 -18.69
N ILE A 333 5.72 6.23 -17.57
CA ILE A 333 6.67 5.76 -16.57
C ILE A 333 5.92 4.80 -15.64
N HIS A 334 6.24 3.52 -15.74
CA HIS A 334 5.62 2.49 -14.93
C HIS A 334 6.33 2.34 -13.58
N LEU A 335 5.61 2.64 -12.50
CA LEU A 335 6.09 2.47 -11.13
C LEU A 335 5.35 1.30 -10.47
N PRO A 336 5.97 0.12 -10.33
CA PRO A 336 5.31 -1.00 -9.69
C PRO A 336 4.98 -0.67 -8.23
N ASN A 337 3.76 -0.99 -7.82
CA ASN A 337 3.31 -0.90 -6.45
C ASN A 337 3.62 -2.22 -5.74
N PRO A 338 4.59 -2.26 -4.81
CA PRO A 338 4.96 -3.50 -4.13
C PRO A 338 3.82 -4.09 -3.27
N MET A 339 2.77 -3.30 -3.03
CA MET A 339 1.60 -3.68 -2.24
C MET A 339 0.37 -3.97 -3.12
N LEU A 340 0.52 -3.99 -4.45
CA LEU A 340 -0.58 -4.18 -5.39
C LEU A 340 -1.46 -5.38 -5.04
N SER A 341 -0.86 -6.57 -4.86
CA SER A 341 -1.59 -7.80 -4.54
C SER A 341 -2.32 -7.70 -3.20
N ALA A 342 -1.66 -7.19 -2.16
CA ALA A 342 -2.26 -7.01 -0.84
C ALA A 342 -3.45 -6.03 -0.87
N ILE A 343 -3.33 -4.94 -1.63
CA ILE A 343 -4.40 -3.94 -1.79
C ILE A 343 -5.57 -4.54 -2.57
N GLN A 344 -5.29 -5.19 -3.71
CA GLN A 344 -6.33 -5.80 -4.55
C GLN A 344 -7.08 -6.93 -3.83
N THR A 345 -6.41 -7.70 -2.95
CA THR A 345 -7.07 -8.76 -2.19
C THR A 345 -7.87 -8.21 -1.00
N LYS A 346 -7.29 -7.30 -0.21
CA LYS A 346 -7.89 -6.88 1.07
C LYS A 346 -8.83 -5.68 0.96
N TYR A 347 -8.63 -4.84 -0.05
CA TYR A 347 -9.35 -3.58 -0.24
C TYR A 347 -9.98 -3.49 -1.63
N GLN A 348 -10.36 -4.64 -2.21
CA GLN A 348 -10.94 -4.73 -3.55
C GLN A 348 -12.11 -3.77 -3.76
N ASP A 349 -12.99 -3.65 -2.76
CA ASP A 349 -14.17 -2.79 -2.84
C ASP A 349 -13.79 -1.31 -2.98
N ILE A 350 -12.75 -0.88 -2.26
CA ILE A 350 -12.22 0.49 -2.36
C ILE A 350 -11.55 0.69 -3.72
N VAL A 351 -10.84 -0.31 -4.23
CA VAL A 351 -10.19 -0.27 -5.56
C VAL A 351 -11.24 -0.07 -6.67
N GLU A 352 -12.33 -0.84 -6.65
CA GLU A 352 -13.39 -0.73 -7.66
C GLU A 352 -14.12 0.63 -7.61
N LEU A 353 -14.40 1.15 -6.42
CA LEU A 353 -14.96 2.49 -6.24
C LEU A 353 -13.97 3.58 -6.68
N THR A 354 -12.67 3.38 -6.42
CA THR A 354 -11.60 4.29 -6.84
C THR A 354 -11.53 4.38 -8.36
N LYS A 355 -11.58 3.25 -9.08
CA LYS A 355 -11.58 3.23 -10.57
C LYS A 355 -12.63 4.18 -11.15
N LYS A 356 -13.84 4.18 -10.60
CA LYS A 356 -14.93 5.07 -11.03
C LYS A 356 -14.67 6.54 -10.67
N ALA A 357 -14.11 6.78 -9.50
CA ALA A 357 -13.76 8.13 -9.06
C ALA A 357 -12.65 8.78 -9.90
N LEU A 358 -11.76 7.98 -10.51
CA LEU A 358 -10.63 8.48 -11.31
C LEU A 358 -10.98 8.89 -12.75
N LEU A 359 -12.22 8.72 -13.20
CA LEU A 359 -12.65 9.07 -14.56
C LEU A 359 -12.27 10.51 -15.02
N PRO A 360 -12.35 11.56 -14.17
CA PRO A 360 -11.93 12.91 -14.58
C PRO A 360 -10.45 12.99 -14.97
N LEU A 361 -9.59 12.21 -14.30
CA LEU A 361 -8.17 12.13 -14.61
C LEU A 361 -7.93 11.37 -15.91
N GLU A 362 -8.62 10.24 -16.12
CA GLU A 362 -8.55 9.48 -17.37
C GLU A 362 -8.95 10.33 -18.57
N ASN A 363 -10.03 11.11 -18.43
CA ASN A 363 -10.48 12.04 -19.46
C ASN A 363 -9.46 13.15 -19.74
N SER A 364 -8.76 13.66 -18.71
CA SER A 364 -7.72 14.67 -18.90
C SER A 364 -6.48 14.12 -19.60
N LEU A 365 -6.13 12.85 -19.37
CA LEU A 365 -4.96 12.19 -19.95
C LEU A 365 -5.25 11.44 -21.25
N GLN A 366 -6.53 11.23 -21.59
CA GLN A 366 -6.97 10.36 -22.68
C GLN A 366 -6.34 8.96 -22.62
N THR A 367 -6.07 8.49 -21.41
CA THR A 367 -5.33 7.25 -21.13
C THR A 367 -5.94 6.58 -19.91
N ARG A 368 -6.05 5.25 -19.94
CA ARG A 368 -6.48 4.47 -18.77
C ARG A 368 -5.41 4.45 -17.70
N ILE A 369 -5.82 4.57 -16.45
CA ILE A 369 -4.90 4.48 -15.32
C ILE A 369 -4.58 3.01 -15.05
N ASN A 370 -3.30 2.70 -14.83
CA ASN A 370 -2.88 1.33 -14.52
C ASN A 370 -3.23 0.93 -13.07
N GLU A 371 -3.25 -0.38 -12.81
CA GLU A 371 -3.65 -0.93 -11.51
C GLU A 371 -2.73 -0.50 -10.35
N ASP A 372 -1.45 -0.23 -10.62
CA ASP A 372 -0.50 0.27 -9.61
C ASP A 372 -0.88 1.67 -9.09
N GLU A 373 -1.21 2.60 -10.01
CA GLU A 373 -1.66 3.95 -9.68
C GLU A 373 -3.08 3.93 -9.08
N ILE A 374 -4.00 3.13 -9.63
CA ILE A 374 -5.34 2.93 -9.02
C ILE A 374 -5.18 2.49 -7.55
N SER A 375 -4.28 1.54 -7.29
CA SER A 375 -4.01 1.07 -5.93
C SER A 375 -3.44 2.17 -5.04
N TYR A 376 -2.57 3.05 -5.55
CA TYR A 376 -2.11 4.20 -4.77
C TYR A 376 -3.23 5.19 -4.44
N PHE A 377 -4.12 5.50 -5.40
CA PHE A 377 -5.29 6.32 -5.12
C PHE A 377 -6.24 5.65 -4.11
N ALA A 378 -6.42 4.33 -4.20
CA ALA A 378 -7.24 3.56 -3.27
C ALA A 378 -6.69 3.63 -1.85
N LEU A 379 -5.36 3.66 -1.66
CA LEU A 379 -4.73 3.90 -0.36
C LEU A 379 -5.09 5.28 0.21
N HIS A 380 -5.10 6.30 -0.64
CA HIS A 380 -5.48 7.65 -0.23
C HIS A 380 -6.96 7.75 0.14
N PHE A 381 -7.86 7.08 -0.56
CA PHE A 381 -9.26 7.07 -0.14
C PHE A 381 -9.44 6.24 1.14
N GLY A 382 -8.99 4.98 1.14
CA GLY A 382 -9.14 4.07 2.29
C GLY A 382 -8.51 4.59 3.58
N GLY A 383 -7.35 5.26 3.51
CA GLY A 383 -6.69 5.84 4.68
C GLY A 383 -7.43 7.03 5.32
N TRP A 384 -8.47 7.57 4.66
CA TRP A 384 -9.30 8.66 5.19
C TRP A 384 -10.71 8.22 5.57
N MET A 385 -11.05 6.94 5.43
CA MET A 385 -12.36 6.38 5.76
C MET A 385 -12.45 6.00 7.24
N LYS A 386 -12.47 6.98 8.15
CA LYS A 386 -12.55 6.69 9.61
C LYS A 386 -13.84 5.98 10.03
N LYS A 387 -13.75 5.09 11.03
CA LYS A 387 -14.83 4.79 11.99
C LYS A 387 -14.77 5.81 13.14
N GLN A 388 -15.95 6.24 13.62
CA GLN A 388 -16.08 7.12 14.79
C GLN A 388 -15.52 6.45 16.05
N GLU A 389 -14.70 7.18 16.81
CA GLU A 389 -14.24 6.77 18.14
C GLU A 389 -14.91 7.61 19.22
N GLY A 390 -15.42 6.94 20.25
CA GLY A 390 -15.79 7.55 21.52
C GLY A 390 -15.17 6.73 22.65
N ARG A 391 -13.94 7.07 23.06
CA ARG A 391 -13.36 6.79 24.39
C ARG A 391 -12.01 7.49 24.57
N GLN A 392 -11.65 7.71 25.83
CA GLN A 392 -10.48 8.49 26.26
C GLN A 392 -9.21 7.64 26.14
N LYS A 393 -8.24 8.12 25.35
CA LYS A 393 -7.04 7.38 24.93
C LYS A 393 -5.96 7.35 26.02
N GLN A 394 -5.35 6.19 26.26
CA GLN A 394 -4.44 5.95 27.41
C GLN A 394 -2.95 5.75 27.07
N LYS A 395 -2.58 5.40 25.82
CA LYS A 395 -1.18 5.19 25.40
C LYS A 395 -0.80 6.05 24.18
N ARG A 396 0.40 6.63 24.17
CA ARG A 396 0.95 7.45 23.08
C ARG A 396 1.85 6.62 22.17
N ILE A 397 1.44 6.45 20.92
CA ILE A 397 2.11 5.58 19.95
C ILE A 397 2.59 6.42 18.76
N VAL A 398 3.90 6.43 18.52
CA VAL A 398 4.51 7.15 17.40
C VAL A 398 4.56 6.28 16.16
N ILE A 399 4.13 6.81 15.01
CA ILE A 399 4.17 6.11 13.72
C ILE A 399 5.29 6.70 12.86
N VAL A 400 6.29 5.90 12.49
CA VAL A 400 7.41 6.33 11.65
C VAL A 400 7.41 5.55 10.34
N CYS A 401 7.25 6.23 9.21
CA CYS A 401 7.13 5.54 7.91
C CYS A 401 7.99 6.20 6.83
N ALA A 402 8.75 5.38 6.10
CA ALA A 402 9.59 5.86 4.99
C ALA A 402 8.91 5.77 3.62
N ASN A 403 7.73 5.13 3.53
CA ASN A 403 7.12 4.70 2.26
C ASN A 403 6.14 5.73 1.62
N GLY A 404 6.18 6.99 2.07
CA GLY A 404 5.38 8.11 1.54
C GLY A 404 3.99 8.26 2.17
N ILE A 405 3.32 9.38 1.91
CA ILE A 405 2.09 9.80 2.64
C ILE A 405 0.95 8.77 2.57
N GLY A 406 0.65 8.22 1.38
CA GLY A 406 -0.49 7.30 1.20
C GLY A 406 -0.36 5.99 2.00
N THR A 407 0.80 5.34 1.94
CA THR A 407 1.06 4.09 2.68
C THR A 407 1.15 4.33 4.19
N SER A 408 1.75 5.46 4.58
CA SER A 408 1.84 5.87 5.98
C SER A 408 0.47 6.14 6.59
N ARG A 409 -0.43 6.74 5.81
CA ARG A 409 -1.81 6.97 6.26
C ARG A 409 -2.61 5.68 6.32
N MET A 410 -2.43 4.76 5.39
CA MET A 410 -3.08 3.46 5.48
C MET A 410 -2.67 2.71 6.74
N LEU A 411 -1.37 2.69 7.06
CA LEU A 411 -0.89 2.11 8.30
C LEU A 411 -1.52 2.82 9.50
N GLN A 412 -1.51 4.15 9.52
CA GLN A 412 -2.17 4.93 10.56
C GLN A 412 -3.65 4.57 10.68
N TYR A 413 -4.39 4.47 9.57
CA TYR A 413 -5.79 4.09 9.56
C TYR A 413 -5.99 2.68 10.15
N GLN A 414 -5.19 1.71 9.73
CA GLN A 414 -5.26 0.36 10.29
C GLN A 414 -4.94 0.34 11.79
N LEU A 415 -4.03 1.20 12.26
CA LEU A 415 -3.71 1.35 13.68
C LEU A 415 -4.83 2.08 14.44
N GLU A 416 -5.46 3.10 13.85
CA GLU A 416 -6.63 3.77 14.42
C GLU A 416 -7.79 2.77 14.58
N GLN A 417 -8.02 1.88 13.60
CA GLN A 417 -9.03 0.82 13.70
C GLN A 417 -8.68 -0.23 14.77
N LEU A 418 -7.40 -0.57 14.89
CA LEU A 418 -6.95 -1.66 15.74
C LEU A 418 -6.76 -1.22 17.20
N LEU A 419 -6.33 0.02 17.42
CA LEU A 419 -5.84 0.55 18.70
C LEU A 419 -6.69 1.75 19.11
N THR A 420 -7.99 1.52 19.25
CA THR A 420 -9.00 2.57 19.51
C THR A 420 -8.76 3.33 20.83
N ASP A 421 -8.07 2.70 21.79
CA ASP A 421 -7.73 3.30 23.10
C ASP A 421 -6.33 3.96 23.12
N ALA A 422 -5.68 4.15 21.97
CA ALA A 422 -4.35 4.78 21.86
C ALA A 422 -4.35 6.12 21.10
N GLU A 423 -3.54 7.06 21.58
CA GLU A 423 -3.18 8.31 20.91
C GLU A 423 -2.08 8.02 19.89
N LEU A 424 -2.40 8.12 18.60
CA LEU A 424 -1.45 7.92 17.51
C LEU A 424 -0.82 9.25 17.10
N ILE A 425 0.50 9.35 17.22
CA ILE A 425 1.31 10.50 16.86
C ILE A 425 2.01 10.22 15.53
N GLY A 426 1.80 11.05 14.52
CA GLY A 426 2.36 10.88 13.18
C GLY A 426 1.29 10.55 12.13
N PRO A 427 1.67 9.97 10.96
CA PRO A 427 2.99 9.44 10.62
C PRO A 427 4.05 10.52 10.42
N MET A 428 5.28 10.23 10.80
CA MET A 428 6.46 11.09 10.61
C MET A 428 7.56 10.39 9.80
N THR A 429 8.45 11.17 9.18
CA THR A 429 9.62 10.62 8.49
C THR A 429 10.68 10.15 9.50
N VAL A 430 11.67 9.39 9.02
CA VAL A 430 12.80 8.96 9.88
C VAL A 430 13.58 10.18 10.38
N ARG A 431 13.77 11.20 9.52
CA ARG A 431 14.44 12.46 9.88
C ARG A 431 13.70 13.22 10.98
N ASP A 432 12.38 13.37 10.83
CA ASP A 432 11.55 14.05 11.82
C ASP A 432 11.56 13.30 13.16
N TYR A 433 11.52 11.96 13.11
CA TYR A 433 11.62 11.11 14.29
C TYR A 433 12.96 11.26 15.01
N GLU A 434 14.09 11.40 14.29
CA GLU A 434 15.40 11.59 14.91
C GLU A 434 15.46 12.88 15.75
N GLN A 435 14.71 13.91 15.32
CA GLN A 435 14.57 15.21 15.98
C GLN A 435 13.41 15.26 16.99
N PHE A 436 12.56 14.24 17.04
CA PHE A 436 11.39 14.18 17.91
C PHE A 436 11.81 14.01 19.38
N LYS A 437 11.27 14.86 20.27
CA LYS A 437 11.66 14.95 21.69
C LYS A 437 10.56 14.58 22.69
N GLU A 438 9.34 14.33 22.23
CA GLU A 438 8.23 14.04 23.15
C GLU A 438 8.28 12.61 23.68
N THR A 439 7.61 12.37 24.81
CA THR A 439 7.50 11.04 25.43
C THR A 439 6.43 10.19 24.74
N TYR A 440 6.77 8.94 24.46
CA TYR A 440 5.89 7.97 23.84
C TYR A 440 6.08 6.59 24.48
N ASP A 441 5.06 5.73 24.34
CA ASP A 441 5.05 4.38 24.90
C ASP A 441 5.54 3.32 23.92
N LEU A 442 5.26 3.51 22.62
CA LEU A 442 5.60 2.59 21.54
C LEU A 442 5.88 3.36 20.24
N VAL A 443 6.82 2.88 19.44
CA VAL A 443 7.06 3.31 18.07
C VAL A 443 6.68 2.19 17.12
N ILE A 444 5.80 2.46 16.18
CA ILE A 444 5.47 1.55 15.09
C ILE A 444 6.13 2.09 13.83
N THR A 445 6.94 1.26 13.18
CA THR A 445 7.70 1.70 12.01
C THR A 445 7.65 0.71 10.86
N THR A 446 7.76 1.21 9.63
CA THR A 446 7.90 0.40 8.41
C THR A 446 9.34 0.25 7.95
N THR A 447 10.28 0.85 8.68
CA THR A 447 11.71 0.81 8.37
C THR A 447 12.57 0.74 9.64
N PRO A 448 13.70 0.04 9.64
CA PRO A 448 14.60 0.00 10.80
C PRO A 448 15.04 1.40 11.26
N LEU A 449 15.01 1.66 12.57
CA LEU A 449 15.40 2.94 13.19
C LEU A 449 16.69 2.81 13.99
N LYS A 450 17.49 3.89 14.02
CA LYS A 450 18.77 3.95 14.76
C LYS A 450 18.58 4.10 16.28
N LYS A 451 17.59 4.89 16.74
CA LYS A 451 17.23 5.06 18.16
C LYS A 451 16.23 3.98 18.59
N ARG A 452 16.47 3.30 19.73
CA ARG A 452 15.66 2.16 20.18
C ARG A 452 15.21 2.32 21.64
N MET A 453 13.93 2.61 21.84
CA MET A 453 13.14 2.13 22.98
C MET A 453 11.73 1.82 22.44
N ASN A 454 11.22 0.61 22.75
CA ASN A 454 9.88 0.13 22.36
C ASN A 454 9.52 0.32 20.88
N VAL A 455 10.30 -0.24 19.96
CA VAL A 455 10.05 -0.15 18.51
C VAL A 455 9.49 -1.47 17.97
N MET A 456 8.40 -1.41 17.22
CA MET A 456 7.84 -2.53 16.46
C MET A 456 7.92 -2.25 14.97
N LEU A 457 8.69 -3.07 14.25
CA LEU A 457 8.74 -3.06 12.79
C LEU A 457 7.53 -3.81 12.24
N VAL A 458 6.78 -3.17 11.34
CA VAL A 458 5.57 -3.73 10.72
C VAL A 458 5.55 -3.48 9.22
N ASN A 459 4.79 -4.29 8.51
CA ASN A 459 4.41 -3.99 7.15
C ASN A 459 3.46 -2.79 7.07
N PRO A 460 3.52 -1.96 6.01
CA PRO A 460 2.58 -0.85 5.85
C PRO A 460 1.12 -1.31 5.76
N ILE A 461 0.87 -2.54 5.27
CA ILE A 461 -0.39 -3.26 5.51
C ILE A 461 -0.15 -4.31 6.60
N LEU A 462 -0.76 -4.10 7.76
CA LEU A 462 -0.66 -5.05 8.86
C LEU A 462 -1.25 -6.42 8.49
N THR A 463 -0.44 -7.46 8.68
CA THR A 463 -0.83 -8.87 8.72
C THR A 463 -1.60 -9.18 10.00
N ASP A 464 -2.33 -10.30 10.05
CA ASP A 464 -3.12 -10.65 11.24
C ASP A 464 -2.24 -10.98 12.45
N ASP A 465 -1.05 -11.53 12.22
CA ASP A 465 -0.04 -11.76 13.28
C ASP A 465 0.48 -10.43 13.86
N GLU A 466 0.76 -9.44 13.00
CA GLU A 466 1.17 -8.10 13.44
C GLU A 466 0.04 -7.39 14.19
N LYS A 467 -1.19 -7.47 13.69
CA LYS A 467 -2.37 -6.94 14.40
C LYS A 467 -2.52 -7.55 15.79
N GLN A 468 -2.36 -8.87 15.90
CA GLN A 468 -2.48 -9.57 17.19
C GLN A 468 -1.39 -9.10 18.17
N ARG A 469 -0.13 -9.04 17.72
CA ARG A 469 0.99 -8.54 18.54
C ARG A 469 0.78 -7.09 18.99
N LEU A 470 0.28 -6.23 18.10
CA LEU A 470 -0.02 -4.82 18.42
C LEU A 470 -1.11 -4.70 19.49
N ILE A 471 -2.18 -5.49 19.37
CA ILE A 471 -3.23 -5.51 20.39
C ILE A 471 -2.66 -5.98 21.73
N ASP A 472 -1.87 -7.04 21.74
CA ASP A 472 -1.26 -7.59 22.97
C ASP A 472 -0.27 -6.60 23.62
N LEU A 473 0.38 -5.73 22.84
CA LEU A 473 1.30 -4.69 23.33
C LEU A 473 0.57 -3.45 23.91
N VAL A 474 -0.61 -3.13 23.36
CA VAL A 474 -1.30 -1.87 23.63
C VAL A 474 -2.43 -2.04 24.63
N GLU A 475 -3.20 -3.13 24.59
CA GLU A 475 -4.26 -3.39 25.56
C GLU A 475 -3.69 -3.81 26.93
N PRO A 476 -4.18 -3.24 28.05
CA PRO A 476 -3.82 -3.72 29.38
C PRO A 476 -4.38 -5.14 29.61
N ALA A 477 -3.63 -5.99 30.31
CA ALA A 477 -4.03 -7.37 30.64
C ALA A 477 -5.39 -7.47 31.39
N SER A 478 -5.90 -6.37 31.94
CA SER A 478 -7.15 -6.26 32.69
C SER A 478 -8.41 -6.08 31.84
N SER A 479 -8.32 -5.74 30.55
CA SER A 479 -9.49 -5.56 29.66
C SER A 479 -9.83 -6.80 28.84
N GLN A 480 -9.04 -7.86 28.93
CA GLN A 480 -9.38 -9.14 28.30
C GLN A 480 -10.31 -9.96 29.20
N LEU A 481 -11.42 -10.45 28.64
CA LEU A 481 -12.21 -11.52 29.24
C LEU A 481 -11.31 -12.77 29.34
N THR A 482 -10.56 -12.92 30.42
CA THR A 482 -9.61 -14.03 30.56
C THR A 482 -10.36 -15.32 30.89
N THR A 483 -9.89 -16.44 30.35
CA THR A 483 -10.43 -17.76 30.69
C THR A 483 -10.37 -18.02 32.20
N GLN A 484 -9.40 -17.40 32.90
CA GLN A 484 -9.25 -17.45 34.34
C GLN A 484 -10.33 -16.66 35.09
N ALA A 485 -10.71 -15.47 34.61
CA ALA A 485 -11.82 -14.71 35.19
C ALA A 485 -13.15 -15.47 35.07
N ILE A 486 -13.42 -16.04 33.90
CA ILE A 486 -14.62 -16.87 33.67
C ILE A 486 -14.59 -18.12 34.54
N MET A 487 -13.44 -18.80 34.61
CA MET A 487 -13.28 -19.96 35.48
C MET A 487 -13.49 -19.60 36.96
N GLY A 488 -13.06 -18.43 37.40
CA GLY A 488 -13.30 -17.91 38.74
C GLY A 488 -14.79 -17.77 39.07
N ILE A 489 -15.59 -17.24 38.13
CA ILE A 489 -17.05 -17.12 38.27
C ILE A 489 -17.70 -18.50 38.28
N ILE A 490 -17.33 -19.39 37.35
CA ILE A 490 -17.91 -20.75 37.28
C ILE A 490 -17.65 -21.52 38.57
N LYS A 491 -16.44 -21.44 39.13
CA LYS A 491 -16.11 -22.08 40.42
C LYS A 491 -16.95 -21.58 41.58
N GLN A 492 -17.41 -20.32 41.54
CA GLN A 492 -18.25 -19.75 42.59
C GLN A 492 -19.70 -20.24 42.54
N HIS A 493 -20.15 -20.75 41.38
CA HIS A 493 -21.56 -21.05 41.15
C HIS A 493 -21.83 -22.47 40.64
N ALA A 494 -20.81 -23.28 40.39
CA ALA A 494 -20.94 -24.64 39.85
C ALA A 494 -19.87 -25.59 40.40
N ASN A 495 -20.23 -26.89 40.50
CA ASN A 495 -19.29 -27.95 40.83
C ASN A 495 -18.65 -28.50 39.55
N ILE A 496 -17.33 -28.36 39.42
CA ILE A 496 -16.60 -28.69 38.18
C ILE A 496 -15.99 -30.09 38.29
N GLN A 497 -16.42 -31.02 37.43
CA GLN A 497 -15.92 -32.40 37.43
C GLN A 497 -14.55 -32.56 36.74
N ASP A 498 -14.31 -31.81 35.66
CA ASP A 498 -13.05 -31.83 34.90
C ASP A 498 -12.64 -30.40 34.55
N GLU A 499 -11.92 -29.77 35.47
CA GLU A 499 -11.47 -28.39 35.33
C GLU A 499 -10.46 -28.20 34.18
N PRO A 500 -9.45 -29.07 33.97
CA PRO A 500 -8.55 -28.96 32.83
C PRO A 500 -9.27 -29.00 31.47
N ALA A 501 -10.22 -29.93 31.28
CA ALA A 501 -10.95 -30.03 30.02
C ALA A 501 -11.87 -28.82 29.80
N LEU A 502 -12.56 -28.36 30.85
CA LEU A 502 -13.38 -27.15 30.78
C LEU A 502 -12.55 -25.91 30.43
N LEU A 503 -11.37 -25.76 31.03
CA LEU A 503 -10.45 -24.66 30.76
C LEU A 503 -9.93 -24.70 29.31
N ALA A 504 -9.60 -25.87 28.79
CA ALA A 504 -9.19 -26.06 27.41
C ALA A 504 -10.31 -25.70 26.42
N ASN A 505 -11.55 -26.11 26.70
CA ASN A 505 -12.71 -25.80 25.87
C ASN A 505 -13.11 -24.32 25.94
N LEU A 506 -13.03 -23.70 27.12
CA LEU A 506 -13.24 -22.24 27.25
C LEU A 506 -12.16 -21.46 26.48
N LYS A 507 -10.89 -21.90 26.50
CA LYS A 507 -9.85 -21.32 25.65
C LYS A 507 -10.19 -21.45 24.17
N LEU A 508 -10.66 -22.62 23.74
CA LEU A 508 -11.11 -22.85 22.37
C LEU A 508 -12.27 -21.95 21.97
N VAL A 509 -13.31 -21.83 22.79
CA VAL A 509 -14.48 -20.98 22.50
C VAL A 509 -14.13 -19.49 22.50
N ILE A 510 -13.29 -19.04 23.43
CA ILE A 510 -12.79 -17.66 23.44
C ILE A 510 -11.89 -17.39 22.23
N GLN A 511 -11.05 -18.36 21.83
CA GLN A 511 -10.23 -18.24 20.63
C GLN A 511 -11.07 -18.30 19.34
N GLN A 512 -12.12 -19.11 19.30
CA GLN A 512 -13.06 -19.21 18.19
C GLN A 512 -13.91 -17.95 18.06
N SER A 513 -14.41 -17.39 19.16
CA SER A 513 -15.11 -16.10 19.17
C SER A 513 -14.17 -14.94 18.82
N LYS A 514 -12.92 -14.93 19.29
CA LYS A 514 -11.90 -13.96 18.83
C LYS A 514 -11.54 -14.11 17.35
N LYS A 515 -11.61 -15.33 16.77
CA LYS A 515 -11.51 -15.57 15.32
C LYS A 515 -12.74 -15.08 14.57
N MET A 516 -13.95 -15.27 15.11
CA MET A 516 -15.20 -14.78 14.51
C MET A 516 -15.34 -13.24 14.57
N VAL A 517 -14.60 -12.56 15.46
CA VAL A 517 -14.65 -11.09 15.61
C VAL A 517 -13.57 -10.37 14.78
N ARG A 518 -12.76 -11.07 13.94
CA ARG A 518 -11.63 -10.43 13.23
C ARG A 518 -11.52 -10.63 11.73
N GLU A 519 -12.52 -11.21 11.10
CA GLU A 519 -12.80 -10.91 9.69
C GLU A 519 -14.01 -9.98 9.69
N ASP A 520 -13.80 -8.70 9.39
CA ASP A 520 -14.89 -7.81 8.94
C ASP A 520 -15.46 -8.42 7.65
N LYS A 521 -16.30 -9.44 7.77
CA LYS A 521 -17.01 -10.00 6.62
C LYS A 521 -18.09 -8.98 6.25
N LYS A 522 -17.68 -7.99 5.46
CA LYS A 522 -18.55 -6.99 4.86
C LYS A 522 -19.67 -7.75 4.14
N PRO A 523 -20.94 -7.46 4.44
CA PRO A 523 -22.03 -8.20 3.83
C PRO A 523 -22.04 -8.01 2.31
N MET A 524 -22.36 -9.08 1.61
CA MET A 524 -22.56 -9.09 0.17
C MET A 524 -23.90 -8.44 -0.20
N LEU A 525 -24.06 -8.07 -1.47
CA LEU A 525 -25.25 -7.37 -1.96
C LEU A 525 -26.54 -8.17 -1.70
N HIS A 526 -26.56 -9.47 -1.98
CA HIS A 526 -27.73 -10.32 -1.69
C HIS A 526 -28.04 -10.43 -0.19
N GLU A 527 -27.05 -10.26 0.70
CA GLU A 527 -27.27 -10.33 2.15
C GLU A 527 -28.00 -9.07 2.65
N VAL A 528 -27.74 -7.91 2.03
CA VAL A 528 -28.36 -6.62 2.41
C VAL A 528 -29.59 -6.24 1.59
N LEU A 529 -29.79 -6.83 0.41
CA LEU A 529 -30.90 -6.53 -0.51
C LEU A 529 -31.70 -7.80 -0.83
N GLN A 530 -32.60 -8.16 0.10
CA GLN A 530 -33.42 -9.38 0.05
C GLN A 530 -34.85 -9.10 -0.44
N GLU A 531 -35.63 -10.15 -0.75
CA GLU A 531 -36.99 -10.05 -1.27
C GLU A 531 -37.94 -9.08 -0.52
N PRO A 532 -37.93 -9.04 0.84
CA PRO A 532 -38.76 -8.11 1.60
C PRO A 532 -38.42 -6.63 1.34
N PHE A 533 -37.18 -6.35 0.92
CA PHE A 533 -36.66 -5.01 0.68
C PHE A 533 -36.80 -4.55 -0.78
N LEU A 534 -37.33 -5.39 -1.65
CA LEU A 534 -37.66 -5.05 -3.03
C LEU A 534 -39.11 -4.56 -3.15
N GLN A 535 -39.32 -3.50 -3.93
CA GLN A 535 -40.64 -2.94 -4.21
C GLN A 535 -40.78 -2.63 -5.70
N LEU A 536 -41.96 -2.95 -6.24
CA LEU A 536 -42.33 -2.72 -7.63
C LEU A 536 -43.57 -1.84 -7.63
N THR A 537 -43.48 -0.68 -8.27
CA THR A 537 -44.61 0.26 -8.39
C THR A 537 -44.57 0.92 -9.76
N ASP A 538 -45.69 1.49 -10.20
CA ASP A 538 -45.77 2.11 -11.51
C ASP A 538 -45.27 3.56 -11.46
N SER A 539 -45.70 4.34 -10.46
CA SER A 539 -45.32 5.74 -10.28
C SER A 539 -45.28 6.15 -8.80
N ALA A 540 -44.75 7.34 -8.54
CA ALA A 540 -44.82 8.04 -7.26
C ALA A 540 -45.07 9.53 -7.52
N ASP A 541 -45.79 10.20 -6.61
CA ASP A 541 -46.25 11.59 -6.83
C ASP A 541 -45.09 12.58 -7.04
N ASP A 542 -44.06 12.45 -6.20
CA ASP A 542 -42.84 13.25 -6.28
C ASP A 542 -41.63 12.44 -5.79
N TRP A 543 -40.44 13.02 -5.90
CA TRP A 543 -39.21 12.37 -5.46
C TRP A 543 -39.18 12.13 -3.94
N LYS A 544 -39.86 12.94 -3.11
CA LYS A 544 -39.91 12.76 -1.66
C LYS A 544 -40.75 11.54 -1.31
N SER A 545 -41.90 11.39 -1.96
CA SER A 545 -42.76 10.22 -1.87
C SER A 545 -42.04 8.97 -2.36
N ALA A 546 -41.25 9.06 -3.44
CA ALA A 546 -40.42 7.94 -3.91
C ALA A 546 -39.36 7.53 -2.87
N VAL A 547 -38.68 8.48 -2.23
CA VAL A 547 -37.71 8.19 -1.14
C VAL A 547 -38.41 7.52 0.04
N ARG A 548 -39.57 8.01 0.48
CA ARG A 548 -40.36 7.42 1.57
C ARG A 548 -40.83 6.01 1.24
N LEU A 549 -41.33 5.78 0.02
CA LEU A 549 -41.71 4.47 -0.47
C LEU A 549 -40.51 3.53 -0.46
N ALA A 550 -39.39 3.94 -1.05
CA ALA A 550 -38.18 3.14 -1.11
C ALA A 550 -37.64 2.77 0.28
N ALA A 551 -37.75 3.67 1.27
CA ALA A 551 -37.30 3.43 2.65
C ALA A 551 -38.25 2.56 3.49
N LYS A 552 -39.52 2.42 3.10
CA LYS A 552 -40.56 1.73 3.88
C LYS A 552 -40.18 0.31 4.37
N PRO A 553 -39.55 -0.55 3.56
CA PRO A 553 -39.13 -1.86 4.04
C PRO A 553 -38.10 -1.78 5.17
N LEU A 554 -37.12 -0.89 5.07
CA LEU A 554 -36.10 -0.72 6.11
C LEU A 554 -36.70 -0.19 7.41
N LEU A 555 -37.73 0.67 7.34
CA LEU A 555 -38.49 1.12 8.51
C LEU A 555 -39.27 -0.03 9.17
N ASN A 556 -39.99 -0.82 8.36
CA ASN A 556 -40.83 -1.92 8.86
C ASN A 556 -40.02 -3.00 9.60
N TYR A 557 -38.77 -3.20 9.20
CA TYR A 557 -37.84 -4.17 9.82
C TYR A 557 -36.85 -3.50 10.79
N GLU A 558 -37.07 -2.24 11.15
CA GLU A 558 -36.27 -1.47 12.14
C GLU A 558 -34.78 -1.31 11.80
N TYR A 559 -34.41 -1.37 10.52
CA TYR A 559 -33.03 -1.08 10.07
C TYR A 559 -32.71 0.41 10.16
N ILE A 560 -33.73 1.26 10.02
CA ILE A 560 -33.64 2.70 10.11
C ILE A 560 -34.81 3.26 10.93
N GLU A 561 -34.64 4.45 11.48
CA GLU A 561 -35.67 5.25 12.13
C GLU A 561 -36.33 6.23 11.15
N PRO A 562 -37.55 6.74 11.44
CA PRO A 562 -38.20 7.77 10.62
C PRO A 562 -37.36 9.05 10.42
N SER A 563 -36.56 9.41 11.43
CA SER A 563 -35.59 10.51 11.42
C SER A 563 -34.59 10.40 10.26
N TYR A 564 -34.18 9.18 9.90
CA TYR A 564 -33.23 8.93 8.81
C TYR A 564 -33.85 9.29 7.44
N VAL A 565 -35.13 9.00 7.25
CA VAL A 565 -35.84 9.31 6.00
C VAL A 565 -35.96 10.82 5.79
N GLU A 566 -36.32 11.55 6.83
CA GLU A 566 -36.38 13.02 6.78
C GLU A 566 -34.98 13.64 6.63
N ALA A 567 -33.94 13.02 7.20
CA ALA A 567 -32.55 13.44 6.98
C ALA A 567 -32.10 13.29 5.52
N MET A 568 -32.49 12.20 4.84
CA MET A 568 -32.23 12.00 3.40
C MET A 568 -32.91 13.09 2.57
N ILE A 569 -34.19 13.35 2.82
CA ILE A 569 -34.97 14.37 2.11
C ILE A 569 -34.34 15.75 2.29
N LYS A 570 -34.04 16.12 3.55
CA LYS A 570 -33.41 17.41 3.87
C LYS A 570 -32.04 17.56 3.21
N SER A 571 -31.26 16.49 3.12
CA SER A 571 -29.94 16.51 2.46
C SER A 571 -30.08 16.82 0.97
N VAL A 572 -31.06 16.23 0.29
CA VAL A 572 -31.35 16.54 -1.13
C VAL A 572 -31.84 17.97 -1.32
N GLU A 573 -32.66 18.50 -0.41
CA GLU A 573 -33.10 19.90 -0.46
C GLU A 573 -31.94 20.89 -0.29
N GLN A 574 -30.94 20.56 0.54
CA GLN A 574 -29.81 21.43 0.84
C GLN A 574 -28.66 21.33 -0.18
N LEU A 575 -28.35 20.11 -0.62
CA LEU A 575 -27.19 19.81 -1.45
C LEU A 575 -27.56 19.61 -2.94
N GLY A 576 -28.85 19.62 -3.26
CA GLY A 576 -29.35 19.29 -4.59
C GLY A 576 -29.39 17.78 -4.85
N PRO A 577 -29.56 17.36 -6.12
CA PRO A 577 -29.79 15.96 -6.49
C PRO A 577 -28.52 15.07 -6.48
N TYR A 578 -27.64 15.24 -5.49
CA TYR A 578 -26.36 14.52 -5.39
C TYR A 578 -26.49 12.99 -5.31
N ILE A 579 -27.66 12.50 -4.89
CA ILE A 579 -27.99 11.08 -4.79
C ILE A 579 -28.28 10.43 -6.15
N VAL A 580 -28.46 11.22 -7.22
CA VAL A 580 -28.62 10.68 -8.58
C VAL A 580 -27.21 10.35 -9.11
N ILE A 581 -26.80 9.10 -8.93
CA ILE A 581 -25.43 8.65 -9.19
C ILE A 581 -25.20 8.17 -10.63
N ALA A 582 -26.28 7.86 -11.36
CA ALA A 582 -26.26 7.41 -12.74
C ALA A 582 -27.62 7.71 -13.42
N PRO A 583 -27.70 7.76 -14.76
CA PRO A 583 -28.98 7.88 -15.46
C PRO A 583 -29.98 6.84 -14.96
N LYS A 584 -31.20 7.28 -14.61
CA LYS A 584 -32.30 6.46 -14.09
C LYS A 584 -32.10 5.87 -12.68
N VAL A 585 -31.01 6.17 -11.98
CA VAL A 585 -30.70 5.60 -10.64
C VAL A 585 -30.48 6.69 -9.60
N ALA A 586 -31.21 6.59 -8.49
CA ALA A 586 -30.99 7.37 -7.27
C ALA A 586 -30.61 6.45 -6.11
N LEU A 587 -29.64 6.87 -5.30
CA LEU A 587 -29.15 6.16 -4.12
C LEU A 587 -29.31 7.01 -2.84
N PRO A 588 -30.55 7.25 -2.35
CA PRO A 588 -30.75 7.99 -1.11
C PRO A 588 -29.99 7.40 0.08
N HIS A 589 -29.26 8.26 0.78
CA HIS A 589 -28.57 7.96 2.03
C HIS A 589 -28.33 9.24 2.83
N ALA A 590 -28.21 9.11 4.15
CA ALA A 590 -27.83 10.18 5.06
C ALA A 590 -26.76 9.66 6.03
N ARG A 591 -26.34 10.49 7.00
CA ARG A 591 -25.35 10.05 7.97
C ARG A 591 -25.93 9.04 8.98
N PRO A 592 -25.17 8.02 9.42
CA PRO A 592 -25.66 6.96 10.30
C PRO A 592 -26.29 7.47 11.61
N GLU A 593 -25.74 8.54 12.18
CA GLU A 593 -26.20 9.16 13.43
C GLU A 593 -27.62 9.76 13.35
N HIS A 594 -28.22 9.83 12.16
CA HIS A 594 -29.60 10.26 11.97
C HIS A 594 -30.62 9.12 12.12
N GLY A 595 -30.20 7.95 12.63
CA GLY A 595 -31.11 6.86 13.01
C GLY A 595 -30.94 5.59 12.17
N VAL A 596 -29.70 5.16 11.91
CA VAL A 596 -29.43 3.83 11.32
C VAL A 596 -29.11 2.82 12.41
N ASN A 597 -29.86 1.72 12.44
CA ASN A 597 -29.69 0.64 13.42
C ASN A 597 -28.88 -0.53 12.87
N ARG A 598 -29.02 -0.83 11.57
CA ARG A 598 -28.40 -1.98 10.90
C ARG A 598 -28.02 -1.65 9.46
N VAL A 599 -26.97 -2.31 8.96
CA VAL A 599 -26.60 -2.22 7.54
C VAL A 599 -27.66 -2.90 6.70
N GLY A 600 -28.20 -2.21 5.70
CA GLY A 600 -29.23 -2.77 4.81
C GLY A 600 -29.44 -1.92 3.56
N MET A 601 -30.04 -2.51 2.53
CA MET A 601 -30.47 -1.81 1.34
C MET A 601 -31.93 -2.15 1.02
N SER A 602 -32.66 -1.20 0.46
CA SER A 602 -33.96 -1.45 -0.17
C SER A 602 -34.00 -0.83 -1.56
N MET A 603 -34.76 -1.44 -2.46
CA MET A 603 -34.86 -1.00 -3.85
C MET A 603 -36.33 -0.84 -4.24
N LEU A 604 -36.64 0.32 -4.81
CA LEU A 604 -37.91 0.62 -5.44
C LEU A 604 -37.69 0.78 -6.95
N ARG A 605 -38.40 -0.02 -7.74
CA ARG A 605 -38.50 0.13 -9.20
C ARG A 605 -39.81 0.82 -9.55
N LEU A 606 -39.71 1.90 -10.33
CA LEU A 606 -40.82 2.64 -10.94
C LEU A 606 -40.87 2.41 -12.45
N LYS A 607 -42.08 2.37 -13.03
CA LYS A 607 -42.25 2.41 -14.49
C LYS A 607 -42.08 3.82 -15.03
N GLU A 608 -42.55 4.82 -14.29
CA GLU A 608 -42.44 6.24 -14.63
C GLU A 608 -41.32 6.90 -13.81
N PRO A 609 -40.48 7.76 -14.43
CA PRO A 609 -39.39 8.42 -13.71
C PRO A 609 -39.91 9.50 -12.76
N VAL A 610 -39.31 9.59 -11.58
CA VAL A 610 -39.41 10.76 -10.70
C VAL A 610 -38.20 11.65 -10.88
N TYR A 611 -38.38 12.97 -10.84
CA TYR A 611 -37.31 13.93 -11.07
C TYR A 611 -36.89 14.61 -9.76
N PHE A 612 -35.60 14.53 -9.43
CA PHE A 612 -35.02 15.17 -8.24
C PHE A 612 -34.64 16.64 -8.48
N SER A 613 -34.79 17.14 -9.71
CA SER A 613 -34.64 18.56 -10.07
C SER A 613 -35.40 18.86 -11.38
N THR A 614 -35.31 20.08 -11.87
CA THR A 614 -35.84 20.47 -13.20
C THR A 614 -35.06 19.90 -14.38
N GLU A 615 -33.86 19.37 -14.16
CA GLU A 615 -33.04 18.80 -15.23
C GLU A 615 -33.42 17.36 -15.54
N LYS A 616 -33.58 17.04 -16.84
CA LYS A 616 -33.98 15.69 -17.29
C LYS A 616 -33.02 14.59 -16.84
N GLN A 617 -31.73 14.90 -16.70
CA GLN A 617 -30.71 13.95 -16.25
C GLN A 617 -30.89 13.49 -14.79
N HIS A 618 -31.66 14.23 -13.99
CA HIS A 618 -31.98 13.89 -12.61
C HIS A 618 -33.29 13.09 -12.48
N GLY A 619 -33.74 12.44 -13.55
CA GLY A 619 -34.84 11.48 -13.53
C GLY A 619 -34.38 10.09 -13.10
N ALA A 620 -35.07 9.48 -12.13
CA ALA A 620 -34.79 8.15 -11.62
C ALA A 620 -36.01 7.23 -11.67
N GLN A 621 -35.77 5.96 -12.00
CA GLN A 621 -36.75 4.87 -11.97
C GLN A 621 -36.33 3.77 -10.98
N LEU A 622 -35.04 3.69 -10.64
CA LEU A 622 -34.53 2.85 -9.57
C LEU A 622 -34.12 3.74 -8.40
N ILE A 623 -34.79 3.58 -7.26
CA ILE A 623 -34.49 4.30 -6.02
C ILE A 623 -34.01 3.26 -5.01
N ILE A 624 -32.73 3.35 -4.63
CA ILE A 624 -32.08 2.39 -3.75
C ILE A 624 -31.73 3.09 -2.44
N VAL A 625 -32.38 2.77 -1.34
CA VAL A 625 -32.02 3.35 -0.04
C VAL A 625 -30.90 2.53 0.56
N LEU A 626 -29.84 3.21 0.99
CA LEU A 626 -28.75 2.61 1.75
C LEU A 626 -28.84 3.03 3.22
N ALA A 627 -28.84 2.03 4.10
CA ALA A 627 -28.63 2.18 5.53
C ALA A 627 -27.22 1.64 5.85
N ALA A 628 -26.31 2.53 6.23
CA ALA A 628 -24.95 2.18 6.64
C ALA A 628 -24.75 2.58 8.10
N THR A 629 -24.15 1.70 8.90
CA THR A 629 -23.84 1.97 10.33
C THR A 629 -22.49 2.66 10.50
N ASP A 630 -21.63 2.60 9.50
CA ASP A 630 -20.30 3.20 9.46
C ASP A 630 -19.87 3.42 7.99
N ASN A 631 -18.62 3.89 7.79
CA ASN A 631 -18.10 4.22 6.46
C ASN A 631 -17.54 3.02 5.67
N GLU A 632 -17.46 1.82 6.25
CA GLU A 632 -16.72 0.69 5.69
C GLU A 632 -17.56 -0.59 5.48
N THR A 633 -18.46 -0.91 6.41
CA THR A 633 -19.14 -2.21 6.46
C THR A 633 -19.95 -2.47 5.19
N HIS A 634 -20.64 -1.46 4.63
CA HIS A 634 -21.47 -1.61 3.43
C HIS A 634 -20.68 -1.65 2.11
N LEU A 635 -19.38 -1.36 2.11
CA LEU A 635 -18.62 -1.13 0.86
C LEU A 635 -18.62 -2.34 -0.07
N LYS A 636 -18.64 -3.57 0.46
CA LYS A 636 -18.68 -4.79 -0.37
C LYS A 636 -19.96 -4.87 -1.17
N ALA A 637 -21.10 -4.81 -0.49
CA ALA A 637 -22.41 -4.75 -1.14
C ALA A 637 -22.52 -3.58 -2.11
N LEU A 638 -22.03 -2.39 -1.74
CA LEU A 638 -22.09 -1.21 -2.59
C LEU A 638 -21.20 -1.33 -3.83
N SER A 639 -20.00 -1.91 -3.70
CA SER A 639 -19.14 -2.23 -4.85
C SER A 639 -19.82 -3.21 -5.80
N GLN A 640 -20.43 -4.27 -5.29
CA GLN A 640 -21.18 -5.25 -6.09
C GLN A 640 -22.39 -4.61 -6.79
N LEU A 641 -23.14 -3.75 -6.08
CA LEU A 641 -24.23 -2.97 -6.67
C LEU A 641 -23.71 -2.06 -7.79
N SER A 642 -22.61 -1.38 -7.53
CA SER A 642 -21.97 -0.48 -8.47
C SER A 642 -21.51 -1.25 -9.72
N MET A 643 -20.93 -2.44 -9.59
CA MET A 643 -20.58 -3.31 -10.71
C MET A 643 -21.82 -3.71 -11.51
N MET A 644 -22.88 -4.18 -10.83
CA MET A 644 -24.14 -4.56 -11.48
C MET A 644 -24.74 -3.42 -12.30
N LEU A 645 -24.76 -2.19 -11.75
CA LEU A 645 -25.33 -1.02 -12.41
C LEU A 645 -24.47 -0.45 -13.54
N SER A 646 -23.18 -0.78 -13.58
CA SER A 646 -22.26 -0.32 -14.64
C SER A 646 -22.14 -1.26 -15.82
N GLU A 647 -22.64 -2.49 -15.69
CA GLU A 647 -22.78 -3.38 -16.83
C GLU A 647 -23.85 -2.83 -17.79
N ASN A 648 -23.55 -2.87 -19.09
CA ASN A 648 -24.49 -2.42 -20.11
C ASN A 648 -25.83 -3.17 -20.00
N ASP A 649 -26.91 -2.43 -20.21
CA ASP A 649 -28.30 -2.90 -20.18
C ASP A 649 -28.88 -3.31 -18.82
N ASN A 650 -28.07 -3.48 -17.75
CA ASN A 650 -28.61 -3.96 -16.47
C ASN A 650 -29.62 -3.01 -15.83
N ILE A 651 -29.40 -1.69 -15.94
CA ILE A 651 -30.37 -0.69 -15.49
C ILE A 651 -31.70 -0.86 -16.23
N ASP A 652 -31.66 -0.99 -17.56
CA ASP A 652 -32.87 -1.13 -18.39
C ASP A 652 -33.57 -2.47 -18.14
N LYS A 653 -32.81 -3.56 -17.91
CA LYS A 653 -33.35 -4.86 -17.49
C LYS A 653 -34.08 -4.74 -16.15
N LEU A 654 -33.44 -4.16 -15.13
CA LEU A 654 -34.05 -3.96 -13.81
C LEU A 654 -35.36 -3.17 -13.90
N ILE A 655 -35.42 -2.14 -14.74
CA ILE A 655 -36.62 -1.34 -14.96
C ILE A 655 -37.72 -2.15 -15.67
N ALA A 656 -37.36 -3.03 -16.61
CA ALA A 656 -38.29 -3.87 -17.37
C ALA A 656 -38.81 -5.10 -16.59
N MET A 657 -38.10 -5.54 -15.55
CA MET A 657 -38.47 -6.70 -14.72
C MET A 657 -39.82 -6.49 -14.03
N ASN A 658 -40.66 -7.52 -14.03
CA ASN A 658 -42.02 -7.47 -13.47
C ASN A 658 -42.19 -8.26 -12.18
N THR A 659 -41.17 -9.04 -11.78
CA THR A 659 -41.21 -9.86 -10.57
C THR A 659 -40.00 -9.61 -9.69
N LYS A 660 -40.16 -9.83 -8.38
CA LYS A 660 -39.05 -9.71 -7.43
C LYS A 660 -37.99 -10.79 -7.65
N GLN A 661 -38.41 -11.97 -8.09
CA GLN A 661 -37.55 -13.12 -8.34
C GLN A 661 -36.53 -12.83 -9.47
N GLU A 662 -36.96 -12.15 -10.54
CA GLU A 662 -36.06 -11.73 -11.61
C GLU A 662 -34.96 -10.78 -11.11
N MET A 663 -35.33 -9.81 -10.25
CA MET A 663 -34.37 -8.86 -9.66
C MET A 663 -33.39 -9.58 -8.72
N LEU A 664 -33.88 -10.52 -7.89
CA LEU A 664 -33.03 -11.30 -6.99
C LEU A 664 -32.00 -12.14 -7.75
N ALA A 665 -32.41 -12.80 -8.84
CA ALA A 665 -31.50 -13.60 -9.65
C ALA A 665 -30.35 -12.75 -10.23
N LEU A 666 -30.65 -11.50 -10.63
CA LEU A 666 -29.61 -10.58 -11.09
C LEU A 666 -28.71 -10.12 -9.93
N ILE A 667 -29.28 -9.80 -8.76
CA ILE A 667 -28.51 -9.42 -7.56
C ILE A 667 -27.54 -10.55 -7.15
N GLU A 668 -28.00 -11.80 -7.16
CA GLU A 668 -27.18 -12.98 -6.85
C GLU A 668 -26.02 -13.15 -7.83
N ALA A 669 -26.23 -12.89 -9.13
CA ALA A 669 -25.19 -13.01 -10.14
C ALA A 669 -23.97 -12.10 -9.90
N TYR A 670 -24.17 -10.95 -9.23
CA TYR A 670 -23.12 -9.98 -8.89
C TYR A 670 -22.64 -10.09 -7.44
N SER A 671 -23.13 -11.07 -6.69
CA SER A 671 -22.85 -11.20 -5.26
C SER A 671 -21.76 -12.21 -4.89
N ASN A 672 -21.08 -12.82 -5.87
CA ASN A 672 -20.10 -13.90 -5.65
C ASN A 672 -18.68 -13.42 -5.31
#